data_AF-A0A2A9PIV8-F1
#
_entry.id   AF-A0A2A9PIV8-F1
#
_cell.length_a   1.000
_cell.length_b   1.000
_cell.length_c   1.000
_cell.angle_alpha   90.00
_cell.angle_beta   90.00
_cell.angle_gamma   90.00
#
_symmetry.space_group_name_H-M   'P 1'
#
loop_
_entity.id
_entity.type
_entity.pdbx_description
1 polymer ?
#
loop_
_entity_poly.entity_id
_entity_poly.type
_entity_poly.pdbx_seq_one_letter_code
_entity_poly.pdbx_strand_id
1 'polypeptide(L)'
;MTFKTLWTRRRLWHPRLGDARTAALQLVGFATWIPLIVWFNLHVAEVTLVDGGSMHPLLNEDRDSTLRRDVVLNYKWNPQSGLKRGMVVVLRSPYRPETVVVKRVVALPGDVVKTRSPYPFPVQRVPDGHIWVEGDGPPGSSLDRNWGGYLGGRESGRCYDEIDGEMMDLLTVGDCDGYESHGVALRCDLILSMAGYRDEWKPAAEALRLSRRRRHQHTCTHTCISPYICVYVYKLLVQSAMLLHTVTAWLQLADFGSAAARPSGDAIVKALGPLLSEGTTVLSSSSAAAAPLLERSAYPRISPEYLAIVEARTENDVQQTIKYANWHHIPFLVVSGAHGWLTTLNRFHGGIQINMRKMNQTRLQQDGITANVGGGTLQHEITAALSAHDRRAVTGVCECVSAIGPLLGGGHSLLQARHGFAADNLISARVVLANGSLVTVSDKENADLFWGIRGAGHNFGVVTSFDVKTHPVLGRWTITTLVFTQDKLEAFFDTWNRLEDGYEDRGLLILFGRLARDDRFDRQHPVITLQISSEGNAPVIAEFTEAFRSLQPTAESTVKNLWLGEVHAIVVGPRSCDRNQNMMGFPSSFNRWDAPAMRRGFQAFSDLTADATFSASSWLLESYGNKGVRAVPEWENAVAPEERRYDILMAPTLSWQGDSDKDLARARWYGNRMQNVTKAKNMPHHSYLNYAQGHELLSEVYGMDKARIARLRRLKRQYDPLNRFGFYMPL
;
A
#
# COMPACT_ATOMS: atom_id res chain seq x y z
N MET A 1 56.44 -49.65 34.16
CA MET A 1 56.66 -51.05 34.54
C MET A 1 56.17 -51.21 35.96
N THR A 2 55.25 -52.08 36.32
CA THR A 2 54.47 -53.08 35.59
C THR A 2 53.59 -53.66 36.70
N PHE A 3 52.28 -53.79 36.48
CA PHE A 3 51.66 -55.12 36.32
C PHE A 3 51.70 -55.94 37.61
N LYS A 4 50.65 -56.58 38.10
CA LYS A 4 49.39 -57.02 37.50
C LYS A 4 48.75 -57.87 38.61
N THR A 5 47.44 -58.06 38.54
CA THR A 5 46.74 -59.33 38.87
C THR A 5 46.77 -59.81 40.33
N LEU A 6 45.86 -60.64 40.83
CA LEU A 6 44.56 -61.20 40.44
C LEU A 6 44.08 -61.78 41.79
N TRP A 7 42.80 -61.56 42.15
CA TRP A 7 41.90 -62.57 42.72
C TRP A 7 42.36 -63.34 43.97
N THR A 8 41.65 -63.30 45.09
CA THR A 8 40.31 -63.92 45.34
C THR A 8 39.99 -63.66 46.83
N ARG A 9 38.78 -63.58 47.40
CA ARG A 9 37.38 -63.97 47.12
C ARG A 9 36.52 -63.16 48.14
N ARG A 10 35.52 -62.36 47.76
CA ARG A 10 34.09 -62.67 47.53
C ARG A 10 33.29 -63.20 48.74
N ARG A 11 32.41 -62.35 49.29
CA ARG A 11 31.04 -62.69 49.74
C ARG A 11 30.05 -61.76 49.01
N LEU A 12 29.13 -62.36 48.26
CA LEU A 12 28.18 -61.78 47.28
C LEU A 12 27.01 -61.09 48.00
N TRP A 13 26.59 -59.85 47.70
CA TRP A 13 25.92 -59.29 46.50
C TRP A 13 24.46 -59.71 46.30
N HIS A 14 23.55 -58.86 46.76
CA HIS A 14 22.27 -58.54 46.11
C HIS A 14 21.81 -57.13 46.52
N PRO A 15 21.82 -56.15 45.60
CA PRO A 15 20.91 -55.01 45.69
C PRO A 15 20.00 -54.91 44.45
N ARG A 16 18.72 -55.19 44.72
CA ARG A 16 17.47 -54.58 44.24
C ARG A 16 17.48 -53.89 42.86
N LEU A 17 16.79 -54.53 41.92
CA LEU A 17 16.21 -54.02 40.66
C LEU A 17 15.19 -52.86 40.81
N GLY A 18 15.15 -52.15 41.95
CA GLY A 18 14.16 -51.11 42.24
C GLY A 18 14.53 -49.71 41.74
N ASP A 19 15.80 -49.32 41.83
CA ASP A 19 16.19 -47.93 41.57
C ASP A 19 16.28 -47.59 40.07
N ALA A 20 16.73 -48.54 39.24
CA ALA A 20 16.78 -48.32 37.79
C ALA A 20 15.37 -48.20 37.17
N ARG A 21 14.40 -48.99 37.68
CA ARG A 21 13.00 -48.93 37.22
C ARG A 21 12.31 -47.65 37.70
N THR A 22 12.58 -47.20 38.92
CA THR A 22 11.99 -45.98 39.46
C THR A 22 12.59 -44.73 38.81
N ALA A 23 13.91 -44.71 38.58
CA ALA A 23 14.57 -43.66 37.82
C ALA A 23 14.13 -43.64 36.35
N ALA A 24 13.96 -44.81 35.71
CA ALA A 24 13.41 -44.91 34.35
C ALA A 24 11.95 -44.43 34.28
N LEU A 25 11.11 -44.76 35.26
CA LEU A 25 9.73 -44.28 35.33
C LEU A 25 9.65 -42.78 35.60
N GLN A 26 10.55 -42.22 36.42
CA GLN A 26 10.65 -40.77 36.63
C GLN A 26 11.18 -40.04 35.39
N LEU A 27 12.16 -40.61 34.68
CA LEU A 27 12.66 -40.07 33.42
C LEU A 27 11.62 -40.14 32.30
N VAL A 28 10.86 -41.24 32.21
CA VAL A 28 9.72 -41.37 31.29
C VAL A 28 8.62 -40.37 31.67
N GLY A 29 8.34 -40.23 32.96
CA GLY A 29 7.41 -39.21 33.47
C GLY A 29 7.87 -37.79 33.15
N PHE A 30 9.16 -37.47 33.27
CA PHE A 30 9.69 -36.15 32.90
C PHE A 30 9.68 -35.95 31.38
N ALA A 31 9.98 -37.00 30.62
CA ALA A 31 9.96 -37.00 29.15
C ALA A 31 8.55 -36.79 28.59
N THR A 32 7.49 -37.25 29.27
CA THR A 32 6.11 -36.96 28.85
C THR A 32 5.69 -35.51 29.09
N TRP A 33 6.38 -34.78 29.98
CA TRP A 33 6.20 -33.32 30.12
C TRP A 33 6.98 -32.52 29.08
N ILE A 34 8.01 -33.08 28.44
CA ILE A 34 8.80 -32.35 27.43
C ILE A 34 7.92 -31.81 26.29
N PRO A 35 7.01 -32.59 25.66
CA PRO A 35 6.11 -32.04 24.64
C PRO A 35 5.20 -30.92 25.15
N LEU A 36 4.72 -31.01 26.40
CA LEU A 36 3.89 -29.98 27.01
C LEU A 36 4.68 -28.69 27.30
N ILE A 37 5.91 -28.82 27.80
CA ILE A 37 6.81 -27.68 28.06
C ILE A 37 7.24 -27.03 26.74
N VAL A 38 7.58 -27.83 25.73
CA VAL A 38 7.90 -27.35 24.38
C VAL A 38 6.69 -26.65 23.77
N TRP A 39 5.49 -27.23 23.86
CA TRP A 39 4.26 -26.60 23.38
C TRP A 39 3.99 -25.28 24.10
N PHE A 40 4.09 -25.24 25.43
CA PHE A 40 3.90 -24.04 26.23
C PHE A 40 4.93 -22.96 25.89
N ASN A 41 6.21 -23.33 25.71
CA ASN A 41 7.26 -22.38 25.33
C ASN A 41 7.08 -21.83 23.91
N LEU A 42 6.62 -22.67 23.00
CA LEU A 42 6.36 -22.29 21.61
C LEU A 42 5.08 -21.43 21.45
N HIS A 43 4.05 -21.62 22.30
CA HIS A 43 2.71 -21.07 22.06
C HIS A 43 2.20 -20.12 23.16
N VAL A 44 2.68 -20.23 24.40
CA VAL A 44 2.13 -19.51 25.56
C VAL A 44 3.09 -18.44 26.08
N ALA A 45 4.31 -18.82 26.46
CA ALA A 45 5.31 -17.87 26.96
C ALA A 45 6.73 -18.44 26.89
N GLU A 46 7.70 -17.60 26.56
CA GLU A 46 9.13 -17.95 26.51
C GLU A 46 9.94 -17.10 27.49
N VAL A 47 10.90 -17.72 28.16
CA VAL A 47 11.91 -17.01 28.95
C VAL A 47 13.09 -16.72 28.04
N THR A 48 13.31 -15.45 27.72
CA THR A 48 14.37 -15.00 26.82
C THR A 48 15.48 -14.32 27.62
N LEU A 49 16.74 -14.60 27.27
CA LEU A 49 17.90 -13.92 27.83
C LEU A 49 18.24 -12.73 26.93
N VAL A 50 18.24 -11.53 27.49
CA VAL A 50 18.62 -10.30 26.78
C VAL A 50 20.12 -10.10 26.92
N ASP A 51 20.81 -9.93 25.80
CA ASP A 51 22.24 -9.65 25.73
C ASP A 51 22.49 -8.44 24.80
N GLY A 52 23.62 -7.75 24.95
CA GLY A 52 24.01 -6.62 24.13
C GLY A 52 23.57 -5.23 24.62
N GLY A 53 23.90 -4.21 23.83
CA GLY A 53 23.85 -2.80 24.22
C GLY A 53 22.59 -2.01 23.93
N SER A 54 21.67 -2.58 23.14
CA SER A 54 20.56 -1.84 22.56
C SER A 54 19.59 -1.28 23.59
N MET A 55 19.45 -1.91 24.77
CA MET A 55 18.50 -1.50 25.80
C MET A 55 19.17 -0.94 27.07
N HIS A 56 20.49 -0.68 27.03
CA HIS A 56 21.20 -0.10 28.17
C HIS A 56 20.78 1.37 28.39
N PRO A 57 20.56 1.83 29.64
CA PRO A 57 20.72 1.11 30.91
C PRO A 57 19.48 0.35 31.40
N LEU A 58 18.35 0.42 30.68
CA LEU A 58 17.09 -0.19 31.12
C LEU A 58 17.16 -1.72 31.25
N LEU A 59 17.81 -2.37 30.28
CA LEU A 59 18.17 -3.79 30.32
C LEU A 59 19.67 -3.90 30.05
N ASN A 60 20.34 -4.81 30.75
CA ASN A 60 21.79 -4.98 30.84
C ASN A 60 22.47 -3.75 31.48
N GLU A 61 22.08 -3.43 32.72
CA GLU A 61 22.66 -2.35 33.53
C GLU A 61 24.18 -2.56 33.76
N ASP A 62 24.58 -3.78 34.13
CA ASP A 62 25.97 -4.19 34.42
C ASP A 62 26.78 -4.61 33.17
N ARG A 63 26.41 -4.12 31.98
CA ARG A 63 27.07 -4.48 30.72
C ARG A 63 28.58 -4.25 30.81
N ASP A 64 29.36 -5.24 30.36
CA ASP A 64 30.83 -5.29 30.37
C ASP A 64 31.50 -5.46 31.76
N SER A 65 30.72 -5.49 32.84
CA SER A 65 31.23 -5.71 34.21
C SER A 65 30.94 -7.12 34.75
N THR A 66 29.92 -7.81 34.20
CA THR A 66 29.57 -9.18 34.57
C THR A 66 29.11 -10.00 33.36
N LEU A 67 29.07 -11.34 33.49
CA LEU A 67 28.41 -12.24 32.52
C LEU A 67 26.90 -12.39 32.78
N ARG A 68 26.31 -11.59 33.67
CA ARG A 68 24.88 -11.67 33.98
C ARG A 68 24.08 -11.09 32.81
N ARG A 69 23.01 -11.81 32.45
CA ARG A 69 22.06 -11.41 31.41
C ARG A 69 20.71 -11.15 32.06
N ASP A 70 20.01 -10.15 31.56
CA ASP A 70 18.62 -9.95 31.98
C ASP A 70 17.73 -11.05 31.43
N VAL A 71 16.81 -11.49 32.27
CA VAL A 71 15.83 -12.52 31.95
C VAL A 71 14.48 -11.84 31.74
N VAL A 72 13.95 -11.94 30.53
CA VAL A 72 12.63 -11.38 30.20
C VAL A 72 11.64 -12.50 29.91
N LEU A 73 10.43 -12.37 30.45
CA LEU A 73 9.33 -13.26 30.09
C LEU A 73 8.59 -12.65 28.90
N ASN A 74 8.66 -13.33 27.76
CA ASN A 74 7.89 -13.03 26.57
C ASN A 74 6.55 -13.80 26.64
N TYR A 75 5.43 -13.08 26.62
CA TYR A 75 4.09 -13.66 26.56
C TYR A 75 3.56 -13.80 25.13
N LYS A 76 3.43 -15.03 24.64
CA LYS A 76 3.10 -15.37 23.25
C LYS A 76 1.63 -15.67 23.01
N TRP A 77 0.76 -15.75 24.03
CA TRP A 77 -0.61 -16.28 23.87
C TRP A 77 -1.62 -15.26 23.29
N ASN A 78 -1.37 -13.95 23.38
CA ASN A 78 -2.23 -12.94 22.73
C ASN A 78 -1.43 -11.70 22.25
N PRO A 79 -1.51 -11.29 20.97
CA PRO A 79 -0.93 -10.01 20.55
C PRO A 79 -1.58 -8.87 21.33
N GLN A 80 -0.76 -8.04 21.98
CA GLN A 80 -1.25 -6.93 22.78
C GLN A 80 -1.71 -5.78 21.88
N SER A 81 -2.93 -5.29 22.08
CA SER A 81 -3.44 -4.08 21.42
C SER A 81 -3.13 -2.82 22.24
N GLY A 82 -3.17 -1.66 21.58
CA GLY A 82 -2.97 -0.37 22.27
C GLY A 82 -1.52 -0.05 22.64
N LEU A 83 -0.58 -0.32 21.73
CA LEU A 83 0.82 0.11 21.90
C LEU A 83 0.91 1.62 22.13
N LYS A 84 1.72 2.01 23.11
CA LYS A 84 1.97 3.41 23.47
C LYS A 84 3.45 3.69 23.35
N ARG A 85 3.76 4.97 23.09
CA ARG A 85 5.13 5.47 23.23
C ARG A 85 5.68 5.11 24.61
N GLY A 86 6.94 4.71 24.65
CA GLY A 86 7.64 4.25 25.86
C GLY A 86 7.51 2.75 26.14
N MET A 87 6.60 2.01 25.51
CA MET A 87 6.53 0.56 25.69
C MET A 87 7.78 -0.14 25.14
N VAL A 88 8.20 -1.23 25.79
CA VAL A 88 9.28 -2.10 25.30
C VAL A 88 8.65 -3.29 24.61
N VAL A 89 9.09 -3.51 23.38
CA VAL A 89 8.60 -4.57 22.50
C VAL A 89 9.74 -5.52 22.13
N VAL A 90 9.39 -6.79 22.05
CA VAL A 90 10.25 -7.84 21.50
C VAL A 90 9.85 -8.06 20.04
N LEU A 91 10.83 -8.07 19.15
CA LEU A 91 10.61 -8.25 17.71
C LEU A 91 11.69 -9.18 17.15
N ARG A 92 11.32 -9.98 16.15
CA ARG A 92 12.26 -10.86 15.46
C ARG A 92 12.92 -10.07 14.33
N SER A 93 14.24 -10.20 14.19
CA SER A 93 14.96 -9.50 13.14
C SER A 93 14.61 -10.07 11.75
N PRO A 94 14.13 -9.27 10.80
CA PRO A 94 13.93 -9.67 9.42
C PRO A 94 15.23 -9.95 8.67
N TYR A 95 16.39 -9.44 9.14
CA TYR A 95 17.73 -9.75 8.56
C TYR A 95 18.40 -10.97 9.16
N ARG A 96 17.90 -11.40 10.31
CA ARG A 96 18.37 -12.56 11.06
C ARG A 96 17.17 -13.15 11.80
N PRO A 97 16.30 -13.94 11.16
CA PRO A 97 15.10 -14.51 11.77
C PRO A 97 15.43 -15.32 13.02
N GLU A 98 16.64 -15.84 13.15
CA GLU A 98 17.16 -16.50 14.35
C GLU A 98 17.40 -15.53 15.52
N THR A 99 17.52 -14.23 15.25
CA THR A 99 17.77 -13.16 16.20
C THR A 99 16.47 -12.49 16.61
N VAL A 100 16.26 -12.37 17.92
CA VAL A 100 15.18 -11.59 18.51
C VAL A 100 15.80 -10.34 19.13
N VAL A 101 15.29 -9.17 18.77
CA VAL A 101 15.73 -7.87 19.26
C VAL A 101 14.68 -7.27 20.19
N VAL A 102 15.16 -6.47 21.15
CA VAL A 102 14.32 -5.75 22.10
C VAL A 102 14.50 -4.26 21.85
N LYS A 103 13.38 -3.55 21.68
CA LYS A 103 13.37 -2.11 21.35
C LYS A 103 12.26 -1.37 22.11
N ARG A 104 12.36 -0.05 22.18
CA ARG A 104 11.35 0.84 22.75
C ARG A 104 10.54 1.51 21.65
N VAL A 105 9.22 1.57 21.82
CA VAL A 105 8.32 2.37 20.97
C VAL A 105 8.57 3.85 21.20
N VAL A 106 9.06 4.55 20.18
CA VAL A 106 9.35 5.99 20.23
C VAL A 106 8.20 6.81 19.61
N ALA A 107 7.52 6.28 18.59
CA ALA A 107 6.42 6.97 17.93
C ALA A 107 5.36 6.02 17.37
N LEU A 108 4.15 6.55 17.19
CA LEU A 108 2.93 5.86 16.77
C LEU A 108 2.52 6.30 15.35
N PRO A 109 1.52 5.64 14.72
CA PRO A 109 1.04 6.04 13.40
C PRO A 109 0.72 7.54 13.29
N GLY A 110 1.20 8.17 12.22
CA GLY A 110 1.01 9.59 11.93
C GLY A 110 2.02 10.54 12.58
N ASP A 111 2.77 10.08 13.59
CA ASP A 111 3.80 10.87 14.27
C ASP A 111 4.98 11.18 13.35
N VAL A 112 5.72 12.24 13.67
CA VAL A 112 6.94 12.63 12.95
C VAL A 112 8.13 12.49 13.87
N VAL A 113 9.11 11.67 13.47
CA VAL A 113 10.30 11.34 14.25
C VAL A 113 11.54 11.95 13.61
N LYS A 114 12.42 12.53 14.43
CA LYS A 114 13.76 12.91 14.00
C LYS A 114 14.66 11.68 14.07
N THR A 115 15.21 11.28 12.95
CA THR A 115 15.94 10.00 12.87
C THR A 115 17.39 10.17 13.35
N ARG A 116 18.04 9.06 13.70
CA ARG A 116 19.45 9.03 14.10
C ARG A 116 20.32 8.59 12.93
N SER A 117 21.51 9.18 12.79
CA SER A 117 22.54 8.70 11.85
C SER A 117 22.84 7.21 12.12
N PRO A 118 23.01 6.35 11.08
CA PRO A 118 23.19 6.68 9.66
C PRO A 118 21.90 6.79 8.81
N TYR A 119 20.72 6.97 9.42
CA TYR A 119 19.46 6.99 8.66
C TYR A 119 19.47 8.12 7.62
N PRO A 120 19.10 7.84 6.35
CA PRO A 120 19.31 8.79 5.24
C PRO A 120 18.44 10.05 5.32
N PHE A 121 17.34 10.02 6.07
CA PHE A 121 16.40 11.15 6.16
C PHE A 121 16.41 11.75 7.56
N PRO A 122 16.64 13.06 7.75
CA PRO A 122 16.71 13.66 9.10
C PRO A 122 15.38 13.60 9.86
N VAL A 123 14.26 13.40 9.15
CA VAL A 123 12.91 13.32 9.70
C VAL A 123 12.10 12.29 8.91
N GLN A 124 11.31 11.46 9.61
CA GLN A 124 10.41 10.47 9.02
C GLN A 124 9.03 10.55 9.67
N ARG A 125 7.96 10.54 8.86
CA ARG A 125 6.59 10.35 9.35
C ARG A 125 6.28 8.86 9.45
N VAL A 126 5.72 8.42 10.56
CA VAL A 126 5.32 7.03 10.77
C VAL A 126 4.02 6.75 9.99
N PRO A 127 4.01 5.79 9.05
CA PRO A 127 2.82 5.44 8.28
C PRO A 127 1.68 4.88 9.14
N ASP A 128 0.45 4.92 8.61
CA ASP A 128 -0.70 4.26 9.23
C ASP A 128 -0.45 2.77 9.45
N GLY A 129 -0.87 2.28 10.61
CA GLY A 129 -0.68 0.89 11.02
C GLY A 129 0.74 0.56 11.50
N HIS A 130 1.68 1.51 11.52
CA HIS A 130 3.06 1.23 11.92
C HIS A 130 3.51 1.97 13.19
N ILE A 131 4.51 1.45 13.91
CA ILE A 131 5.21 2.13 15.01
C ILE A 131 6.70 2.29 14.73
N TRP A 132 7.32 3.35 15.25
CA TRP A 132 8.77 3.57 15.21
C TRP A 132 9.38 3.08 16.52
N VAL A 133 10.41 2.23 16.43
CA VAL A 133 11.08 1.64 17.60
C VAL A 133 12.57 1.95 17.58
N GLU A 134 13.17 2.20 18.74
CA GLU A 134 14.62 2.46 18.87
C GLU A 134 15.21 1.73 20.08
N GLY A 135 16.52 1.54 20.09
CA GLY A 135 17.25 1.16 21.30
C GLY A 135 17.47 2.36 22.23
N ASP A 136 17.52 2.10 23.54
CA ASP A 136 17.88 3.08 24.57
C ASP A 136 19.39 3.33 24.67
N GLY A 137 20.21 2.44 24.11
CA GLY A 137 21.66 2.53 24.17
C GLY A 137 22.25 3.74 23.42
N PRO A 138 23.50 4.15 23.74
CA PRO A 138 24.18 5.26 23.08
C PRO A 138 24.39 4.99 21.57
N PRO A 139 24.54 6.03 20.73
CA PRO A 139 24.76 5.85 19.27
C PRO A 139 25.90 4.88 18.97
N GLY A 140 25.66 3.92 18.07
CA GLY A 140 26.64 2.88 17.70
C GLY A 140 26.71 1.67 18.65
N SER A 141 25.93 1.64 19.74
CA SER A 141 25.85 0.49 20.65
C SER A 141 24.80 -0.57 20.26
N SER A 142 24.00 -0.27 19.24
CA SER A 142 23.05 -1.18 18.61
C SER A 142 23.66 -1.73 17.32
N LEU A 143 23.54 -3.04 17.10
CA LEU A 143 23.97 -3.72 15.86
C LEU A 143 23.09 -3.33 14.66
N ASP A 144 21.92 -2.75 14.90
CA ASP A 144 20.99 -2.32 13.86
C ASP A 144 21.41 -0.94 13.35
N ARG A 145 22.04 -0.92 12.17
CA ARG A 145 22.44 0.29 11.46
C ARG A 145 21.22 0.86 10.75
N ASN A 146 20.83 2.08 11.11
CA ASN A 146 19.71 2.79 10.49
C ASN A 146 19.99 3.06 9.00
N TRP A 147 19.52 2.23 8.07
CA TRP A 147 19.71 2.42 6.63
C TRP A 147 18.43 2.10 5.86
N GLY A 148 18.01 3.01 4.94
CA GLY A 148 16.91 2.91 3.92
C GLY A 148 15.51 2.63 4.50
N GLY A 149 14.34 2.97 3.95
CA GLY A 149 13.74 2.80 2.61
C GLY A 149 12.54 1.81 2.76
N TYR A 150 11.57 1.79 1.83
CA TYR A 150 10.26 1.14 2.02
C TYR A 150 10.21 -0.30 1.45
N LEU A 151 9.06 -1.00 1.70
CA LEU A 151 8.48 -2.22 1.05
C LEU A 151 8.79 -3.54 1.82
N GLY A 152 7.91 -4.51 2.11
CA GLY A 152 6.53 -4.88 1.73
C GLY A 152 6.52 -6.32 1.18
N GLY A 153 5.92 -7.31 1.86
CA GLY A 153 5.82 -8.69 1.35
C GLY A 153 5.09 -9.68 2.27
N ARG A 154 4.36 -10.63 1.68
CA ARG A 154 3.18 -11.36 2.20
C ARG A 154 3.35 -12.89 2.23
N GLU A 155 2.55 -13.55 3.08
CA GLU A 155 1.93 -14.91 3.03
C GLU A 155 2.56 -16.02 2.16
N SER A 156 2.83 -17.25 2.65
CA SER A 156 1.84 -18.17 3.24
C SER A 156 2.46 -19.43 3.91
N GLY A 157 1.95 -19.84 5.07
CA GLY A 157 1.60 -21.27 5.30
C GLY A 157 2.63 -22.25 5.87
N ARG A 158 3.78 -21.81 6.38
CA ARG A 158 4.48 -22.34 7.56
C ARG A 158 5.47 -21.24 7.90
N CYS A 159 5.49 -20.79 9.14
CA CYS A 159 6.29 -19.62 9.48
C CYS A 159 7.78 -19.89 9.26
N TYR A 160 8.48 -18.85 8.80
CA TYR A 160 9.85 -18.80 8.25
C TYR A 160 9.89 -19.07 6.72
N ASP A 161 10.58 -18.31 5.87
CA ASP A 161 12.01 -17.97 5.92
C ASP A 161 12.45 -16.73 5.09
N GLU A 162 13.67 -16.26 5.44
CA GLU A 162 14.72 -15.58 4.65
C GLU A 162 14.52 -14.19 4.03
N ILE A 163 14.97 -13.19 4.81
CA ILE A 163 16.03 -12.21 4.55
C ILE A 163 16.51 -12.09 3.08
N ASP A 164 16.44 -10.87 2.54
CA ASP A 164 17.60 -10.29 1.84
C ASP A 164 17.69 -8.80 2.19
N GLY A 165 18.91 -8.33 2.52
CA GLY A 165 19.26 -7.04 3.16
C GLY A 165 18.70 -5.79 2.45
N GLU A 166 18.41 -4.65 3.07
CA GLU A 166 18.63 -4.01 4.39
C GLU A 166 17.34 -3.21 4.72
N MET A 167 17.24 -2.42 5.82
CA MET A 167 16.06 -1.58 6.27
C MET A 167 15.12 -2.05 7.43
N MET A 168 15.51 -1.78 8.67
CA MET A 168 14.67 -1.92 9.89
C MET A 168 14.16 -0.58 10.42
N ASP A 169 12.90 -0.56 10.87
CA ASP A 169 12.32 0.21 12.01
C ASP A 169 10.82 0.57 11.83
N LEU A 170 9.99 -0.38 11.38
CA LEU A 170 8.54 -0.19 11.23
C LEU A 170 7.78 -1.49 11.59
N LEU A 171 7.00 -1.50 12.68
CA LEU A 171 6.17 -2.65 13.09
C LEU A 171 4.69 -2.40 12.83
N THR A 172 4.01 -3.33 12.13
CA THR A 172 2.57 -3.26 11.83
C THR A 172 1.71 -3.73 13.01
N VAL A 173 0.75 -2.93 13.47
CA VAL A 173 -0.22 -3.30 14.52
C VAL A 173 -1.62 -3.43 13.89
N GLY A 174 -2.20 -4.63 13.91
CA GLY A 174 -3.57 -4.89 13.45
C GLY A 174 -4.41 -5.58 14.52
N ASP A 175 -5.68 -5.20 14.61
CA ASP A 175 -6.68 -5.86 15.47
C ASP A 175 -6.94 -7.30 14.99
N CYS A 176 -6.83 -8.27 15.90
CA CYS A 176 -7.12 -9.68 15.63
C CYS A 176 -8.41 -10.11 16.32
N ASP A 177 -9.47 -10.35 15.54
CA ASP A 177 -10.62 -11.15 15.95
C ASP A 177 -10.76 -12.36 14.99
N GLY A 178 -10.74 -13.58 15.55
CA GLY A 178 -11.41 -14.76 14.96
C GLY A 178 -10.57 -15.87 14.29
N TYR A 179 -10.12 -16.82 15.13
CA TYR A 179 -9.94 -18.28 14.94
C TYR A 179 -8.93 -18.97 13.96
N GLU A 180 -8.14 -19.85 14.61
CA GLU A 180 -7.53 -21.15 14.25
C GLU A 180 -6.78 -21.36 12.91
N SER A 181 -5.44 -21.37 12.98
CA SER A 181 -4.56 -22.46 12.49
C SER A 181 -3.07 -22.20 12.79
N HIS A 182 -2.25 -23.24 12.71
CA HIS A 182 -0.92 -23.40 13.32
C HIS A 182 0.22 -22.70 12.55
N GLY A 183 1.05 -21.89 13.23
CA GLY A 183 2.30 -21.31 12.69
C GLY A 183 2.63 -19.91 13.24
N VAL A 184 3.89 -19.69 13.67
CA VAL A 184 4.48 -18.49 14.32
C VAL A 184 4.09 -17.12 13.74
N ALA A 185 3.19 -16.42 14.43
CA ALA A 185 2.87 -15.01 14.19
C ALA A 185 4.02 -14.07 14.61
N LEU A 186 4.27 -12.99 13.85
CA LEU A 186 4.99 -11.81 14.34
C LEU A 186 4.10 -11.11 15.38
N ARG A 187 4.34 -11.40 16.67
CA ARG A 187 3.65 -10.78 17.80
C ARG A 187 4.55 -9.72 18.44
N CYS A 188 3.99 -8.56 18.75
CA CYS A 188 4.62 -7.62 19.68
C CYS A 188 4.34 -8.13 21.10
N ASP A 189 5.37 -8.64 21.76
CA ASP A 189 5.24 -9.16 23.11
C ASP A 189 5.78 -8.14 24.14
N LEU A 190 5.03 -7.94 25.23
CA LEU A 190 5.39 -7.02 26.31
C LEU A 190 6.35 -7.71 27.28
N ILE A 191 7.45 -7.03 27.63
CA ILE A 191 8.40 -7.51 28.65
C ILE A 191 7.91 -7.11 30.05
N LEU A 192 7.65 -8.10 30.90
CA LEU A 192 7.63 -7.94 32.35
C LEU A 192 9.05 -8.22 32.86
N SER A 193 9.83 -7.18 33.15
CA SER A 193 11.12 -7.32 33.83
C SER A 193 10.90 -7.53 35.33
N MET A 194 11.44 -8.63 35.88
CA MET A 194 11.51 -8.85 37.33
C MET A 194 12.66 -8.10 38.02
N ALA A 195 13.46 -7.32 37.28
CA ALA A 195 14.65 -6.64 37.83
C ALA A 195 14.40 -5.19 38.28
N GLY A 196 13.23 -4.61 38.03
CA GLY A 196 12.97 -3.16 38.21
C GLY A 196 12.00 -2.73 39.32
N TYR A 197 11.60 -3.62 40.25
CA TYR A 197 10.75 -3.25 41.40
C TYR A 197 11.46 -3.57 42.71
N ARG A 198 12.45 -2.75 43.09
CA ARG A 198 13.05 -2.81 44.42
C ARG A 198 12.51 -1.80 45.43
N ASP A 199 11.71 -0.83 45.01
CA ASP A 199 11.04 0.10 45.93
C ASP A 199 9.59 0.28 45.52
N GLU A 200 8.73 -0.70 45.86
CA GLU A 200 7.29 -0.54 46.12
C GLU A 200 6.65 -1.91 46.42
N TRP A 201 7.09 -2.55 47.51
CA TRP A 201 6.38 -3.69 48.11
C TRP A 201 6.31 -3.54 49.63
N LYS A 202 5.56 -2.52 50.07
CA LYS A 202 4.87 -2.45 51.38
C LYS A 202 3.64 -1.55 51.17
N PRO A 203 2.37 -1.98 51.38
CA PRO A 203 1.88 -3.16 52.11
C PRO A 203 0.76 -3.94 51.35
N ALA A 204 1.05 -5.18 50.92
CA ALA A 204 0.02 -6.18 50.56
C ALA A 204 0.13 -7.47 51.42
N ALA A 205 0.86 -7.39 52.54
CA ALA A 205 1.10 -8.48 53.48
C ALA A 205 0.24 -8.40 54.76
N GLU A 206 -0.84 -7.60 54.76
CA GLU A 206 -1.69 -7.37 55.93
C GLU A 206 -3.17 -7.76 55.75
N ALA A 207 -3.53 -8.43 54.63
CA ALA A 207 -4.90 -8.87 54.38
C ALA A 207 -5.15 -10.40 54.59
N LEU A 208 -4.15 -11.17 55.01
CA LEU A 208 -4.28 -12.64 55.20
C LEU A 208 -3.98 -13.13 56.62
N ARG A 209 -4.09 -12.25 57.61
CA ARG A 209 -4.10 -12.62 59.04
C ARG A 209 -5.26 -11.93 59.75
N LEU A 210 -6.48 -12.44 59.57
CA LEU A 210 -7.59 -12.34 60.53
C LEU A 210 -8.79 -13.16 60.03
N SER A 211 -8.89 -14.40 60.51
CA SER A 211 -10.15 -15.06 60.95
C SER A 211 -10.00 -16.59 61.00
N ARG A 212 -9.29 -17.07 62.03
CA ARG A 212 -9.55 -18.40 62.60
C ARG A 212 -10.37 -18.18 63.88
N ARG A 213 -11.63 -18.63 63.89
CA ARG A 213 -12.26 -19.48 64.95
C ARG A 213 -13.80 -19.33 65.03
N ARG A 214 -14.50 -20.46 64.84
CA ARG A 214 -15.60 -21.09 65.64
C ARG A 214 -16.55 -21.82 64.66
N ARG A 215 -16.45 -23.14 64.44
CA ARG A 215 -16.92 -24.35 65.18
C ARG A 215 -18.45 -24.61 65.12
N HIS A 216 -18.79 -25.84 64.68
CA HIS A 216 -20.05 -26.65 64.80
C HIS A 216 -21.16 -26.37 63.76
N GLN A 217 -21.87 -27.33 63.14
CA GLN A 217 -22.25 -28.74 63.42
C GLN A 217 -22.74 -29.45 62.11
N HIS A 218 -22.69 -30.81 62.07
CA HIS A 218 -23.47 -31.84 61.29
C HIS A 218 -24.07 -31.52 59.89
N THR A 219 -24.09 -32.38 58.86
CA THR A 219 -24.46 -33.82 58.77
C THR A 219 -24.15 -34.38 57.36
N CYS A 220 -23.98 -35.70 57.24
CA CYS A 220 -23.80 -36.47 56.00
C CYS A 220 -25.02 -36.50 55.06
N THR A 221 -24.80 -36.57 53.74
CA THR A 221 -25.54 -37.45 52.80
C THR A 221 -24.78 -37.65 51.47
N HIS A 222 -24.77 -38.90 50.99
CA HIS A 222 -24.28 -39.38 49.69
C HIS A 222 -24.88 -38.64 48.49
N THR A 223 -24.13 -38.40 47.39
CA THR A 223 -24.30 -39.02 46.04
C THR A 223 -23.43 -38.39 44.93
N CYS A 224 -23.01 -39.26 44.00
CA CYS A 224 -22.65 -39.02 42.58
C CYS A 224 -21.34 -38.28 42.21
N ILE A 225 -20.29 -39.09 41.99
CA ILE A 225 -19.15 -38.72 41.13
C ILE A 225 -19.66 -38.65 39.67
N SER A 226 -19.51 -37.47 39.08
CA SER A 226 -20.01 -37.08 37.76
C SER A 226 -19.26 -37.79 36.61
N PRO A 227 -19.94 -38.21 35.52
CA PRO A 227 -19.38 -38.97 34.39
C PRO A 227 -18.42 -38.17 33.47
N TYR A 228 -18.08 -36.93 33.81
CA TYR A 228 -17.32 -36.04 32.95
C TYR A 228 -15.80 -36.26 32.98
N ILE A 229 -15.25 -36.96 33.98
CA ILE A 229 -13.80 -37.15 34.12
C ILE A 229 -13.30 -38.39 33.35
N CYS A 230 -14.12 -39.43 33.19
CA CYS A 230 -13.73 -40.62 32.42
C CYS A 230 -13.74 -40.39 30.90
N VAL A 231 -14.55 -39.45 30.40
CA VAL A 231 -14.65 -39.16 28.95
C VAL A 231 -13.43 -38.37 28.44
N TYR A 232 -12.79 -37.55 29.28
CA TYR A 232 -11.62 -36.76 28.88
C TYR A 232 -10.33 -37.59 28.79
N VAL A 233 -10.14 -38.57 29.69
CA VAL A 233 -8.96 -39.45 29.66
C VAL A 233 -9.01 -40.41 28.46
N TYR A 234 -10.21 -40.87 28.07
CA TYR A 234 -10.39 -41.72 26.88
C TYR A 234 -10.23 -40.92 25.57
N LYS A 235 -10.66 -39.65 25.51
CA LYS A 235 -10.44 -38.77 24.36
C LYS A 235 -8.96 -38.42 24.15
N LEU A 236 -8.20 -38.19 25.21
CA LEU A 236 -6.76 -37.90 25.14
C LEU A 236 -5.92 -39.11 24.68
N LEU A 237 -6.31 -40.33 25.06
CA LEU A 237 -5.64 -41.57 24.62
C LEU A 237 -5.97 -41.94 23.16
N VAL A 238 -7.20 -41.67 22.70
CA VAL A 238 -7.59 -41.86 21.29
C VAL A 238 -6.97 -40.78 20.39
N GLN A 239 -6.83 -39.54 20.86
CA GLN A 239 -6.13 -38.48 20.13
C GLN A 239 -4.62 -38.72 20.02
N SER A 240 -3.99 -39.35 21.01
CA SER A 240 -2.56 -39.69 20.94
C SER A 240 -2.26 -40.89 20.03
N ALA A 241 -3.19 -41.86 19.91
CA ALA A 241 -3.11 -42.93 18.91
C ALA A 241 -3.35 -42.43 17.47
N MET A 242 -4.26 -41.46 17.28
CA MET A 242 -4.46 -40.79 15.99
C MET A 242 -3.26 -39.92 15.60
N LEU A 243 -2.61 -39.25 16.58
CA LEU A 243 -1.38 -38.51 16.32
C LEU A 243 -0.26 -39.41 15.78
N LEU A 244 -0.13 -40.64 16.29
CA LEU A 244 0.92 -41.57 15.85
C LEU A 244 0.71 -42.06 14.40
N HIS A 245 -0.53 -42.28 13.97
CA HIS A 245 -0.86 -42.60 12.58
C HIS A 245 -0.73 -41.39 11.65
N THR A 246 -1.05 -40.18 12.12
CA THR A 246 -0.76 -38.97 11.35
C THR A 246 0.74 -38.73 11.23
N VAL A 247 1.55 -38.98 12.26
CA VAL A 247 3.01 -38.79 12.21
C VAL A 247 3.66 -39.75 11.20
N THR A 248 3.18 -40.99 11.06
CA THR A 248 3.65 -41.90 10.00
C THR A 248 3.18 -41.51 8.59
N ALA A 249 1.99 -40.93 8.44
CA ALA A 249 1.53 -40.37 7.16
C ALA A 249 2.27 -39.07 6.79
N TRP A 250 2.63 -38.26 7.80
CA TRP A 250 3.47 -37.07 7.67
C TRP A 250 4.93 -37.42 7.34
N LEU A 251 5.43 -38.60 7.75
CA LEU A 251 6.76 -39.08 7.38
C LEU A 251 6.81 -39.71 5.97
N GLN A 252 5.67 -40.11 5.40
CA GLN A 252 5.57 -40.52 3.99
C GLN A 252 5.24 -39.36 3.03
N LEU A 253 4.73 -38.24 3.56
CA LEU A 253 4.53 -36.96 2.84
C LEU A 253 5.61 -35.92 3.16
N ALA A 254 6.59 -36.25 4.00
CA ALA A 254 7.85 -35.51 4.11
C ALA A 254 8.73 -35.84 2.89
N ASP A 255 8.19 -35.59 1.70
CA ASP A 255 9.04 -35.09 0.64
C ASP A 255 9.60 -33.80 1.21
N PHE A 256 10.90 -33.80 1.49
CA PHE A 256 11.59 -32.59 1.88
C PHE A 256 11.26 -31.58 0.79
N GLY A 257 10.41 -30.61 1.12
CA GLY A 257 10.23 -29.41 0.34
C GLY A 257 11.59 -28.74 0.27
N SER A 258 12.40 -29.15 -0.71
CA SER A 258 13.23 -28.20 -1.41
C SER A 258 12.33 -27.01 -1.66
N ALA A 259 12.74 -25.82 -1.22
CA ALA A 259 12.10 -24.59 -1.64
C ALA A 259 12.03 -24.69 -3.17
N ALA A 260 10.84 -25.02 -3.70
CA ALA A 260 10.71 -25.29 -5.12
C ALA A 260 11.17 -24.00 -5.79
N ALA A 261 12.28 -24.09 -6.53
CA ALA A 261 12.86 -22.93 -7.19
C ALA A 261 11.73 -22.23 -7.95
N ARG A 262 11.59 -20.91 -7.78
CA ARG A 262 10.56 -20.13 -8.48
C ARG A 262 10.61 -20.50 -9.97
N PRO A 263 9.46 -20.82 -10.60
CA PRO A 263 9.47 -21.25 -11.98
C PRO A 263 10.07 -20.16 -12.86
N SER A 264 10.94 -20.53 -13.79
CA SER A 264 11.46 -19.57 -14.76
C SER A 264 10.33 -19.01 -15.62
N GLY A 265 10.54 -17.84 -16.23
CA GLY A 265 9.59 -17.27 -17.19
C GLY A 265 9.19 -18.25 -18.28
N ASP A 266 10.16 -19.01 -18.80
CA ASP A 266 9.93 -20.03 -19.83
C ASP A 266 9.07 -21.20 -19.33
N ALA A 267 9.24 -21.60 -18.07
CA ALA A 267 8.40 -22.62 -17.44
C ALA A 267 6.95 -22.12 -17.29
N ILE A 268 6.75 -20.86 -16.91
CA ILE A 268 5.43 -20.23 -16.86
C ILE A 268 4.80 -20.18 -18.26
N VAL A 269 5.54 -19.73 -19.28
CA VAL A 269 5.06 -19.67 -20.66
C VAL A 269 4.57 -21.05 -21.13
N LYS A 270 5.37 -22.10 -20.90
CA LYS A 270 5.04 -23.47 -21.31
C LYS A 270 3.82 -24.03 -20.58
N ALA A 271 3.67 -23.73 -19.29
CA ALA A 271 2.60 -24.27 -18.46
C ALA A 271 1.29 -23.49 -18.58
N LEU A 272 1.34 -22.16 -18.64
CA LEU A 272 0.18 -21.29 -18.71
C LEU A 272 -0.38 -21.17 -20.13
N GLY A 273 0.48 -21.13 -21.16
CA GLY A 273 0.06 -20.94 -22.56
C GLY A 273 -1.10 -21.86 -23.00
N PRO A 274 -1.05 -23.18 -22.75
CA PRO A 274 -2.12 -24.12 -23.12
C PRO A 274 -3.46 -23.90 -22.39
N LEU A 275 -3.48 -23.15 -21.28
CA LEU A 275 -4.70 -22.85 -20.52
C LEU A 275 -5.42 -21.59 -21.04
N LEU A 276 -4.74 -20.78 -21.88
CA LEU A 276 -5.26 -19.53 -22.39
C LEU A 276 -6.00 -19.72 -23.71
N SER A 277 -6.71 -18.67 -24.11
CA SER A 277 -7.49 -18.66 -25.35
C SER A 277 -6.58 -18.72 -26.58
N GLU A 278 -7.12 -19.24 -27.67
CA GLU A 278 -6.39 -19.34 -28.93
C GLU A 278 -5.88 -17.96 -29.40
N GLY A 279 -4.59 -17.90 -29.72
CA GLY A 279 -3.92 -16.67 -30.15
C GLY A 279 -3.58 -15.68 -29.04
N THR A 280 -3.70 -16.06 -27.77
CA THR A 280 -3.16 -15.27 -26.64
C THR A 280 -1.66 -15.44 -26.53
N THR A 281 -0.92 -14.32 -26.48
CA THR A 281 0.55 -14.32 -26.37
C THR A 281 0.96 -14.42 -24.90
N VAL A 282 1.88 -15.34 -24.59
CA VAL A 282 2.60 -15.38 -23.31
C VAL A 282 4.10 -15.27 -23.59
N LEU A 283 4.74 -14.28 -22.97
CA LEU A 283 6.16 -13.98 -23.18
C LEU A 283 6.93 -14.18 -21.89
N SER A 284 8.12 -14.75 -21.99
CA SER A 284 9.12 -14.68 -20.92
C SER A 284 9.61 -13.24 -20.80
N SER A 285 9.77 -12.72 -19.59
CA SER A 285 10.19 -11.32 -19.39
C SER A 285 11.61 -11.03 -19.91
N SER A 286 12.44 -12.08 -20.04
CA SER A 286 13.78 -12.00 -20.64
C SER A 286 13.79 -11.96 -22.17
N SER A 287 12.63 -12.17 -22.82
CA SER A 287 12.55 -12.16 -24.29
C SER A 287 12.62 -10.75 -24.86
N ALA A 288 13.24 -10.59 -26.03
CA ALA A 288 13.31 -9.30 -26.73
C ALA A 288 11.91 -8.70 -27.02
N ALA A 289 10.91 -9.55 -27.26
CA ALA A 289 9.52 -9.15 -27.48
C ALA A 289 8.85 -8.56 -26.22
N ALA A 290 9.34 -8.90 -25.03
CA ALA A 290 8.81 -8.38 -23.77
C ALA A 290 9.29 -6.97 -23.44
N ALA A 291 10.46 -6.54 -23.95
CA ALA A 291 11.09 -5.28 -23.55
C ALA A 291 10.16 -4.04 -23.64
N PRO A 292 9.42 -3.81 -24.75
CA PRO A 292 8.51 -2.65 -24.84
C PRO A 292 7.29 -2.71 -23.90
N LEU A 293 6.98 -3.90 -23.38
CA LEU A 293 5.84 -4.15 -22.48
C LEU A 293 6.21 -3.99 -21.00
N LEU A 294 7.50 -3.95 -20.69
CA LEU A 294 8.04 -3.71 -19.35
C LEU A 294 8.17 -2.20 -19.06
N GLU A 295 8.23 -1.38 -20.10
CA GLU A 295 8.36 0.06 -19.98
C GLU A 295 7.13 0.72 -19.33
N ARG A 296 7.40 1.65 -18.41
CA ARG A 296 6.39 2.46 -17.72
C ARG A 296 6.72 3.94 -17.85
N SER A 297 5.72 4.78 -17.59
CA SER A 297 5.86 6.25 -17.56
C SER A 297 6.86 6.78 -16.51
N ALA A 298 7.15 6.00 -15.47
CA ALA A 298 8.04 6.38 -14.36
C ALA A 298 9.24 5.41 -14.22
N TYR A 299 9.63 4.76 -15.32
CA TYR A 299 10.81 3.88 -15.38
C TYR A 299 12.11 4.72 -15.54
N PRO A 300 13.25 4.32 -14.95
CA PRO A 300 13.54 3.08 -14.22
C PRO A 300 13.09 3.04 -12.76
N ARG A 301 12.73 4.18 -12.16
CA ARG A 301 12.42 4.25 -10.72
C ARG A 301 11.26 3.34 -10.31
N ILE A 302 10.24 3.20 -11.15
CA ILE A 302 9.14 2.25 -10.94
C ILE A 302 9.32 1.08 -11.91
N SER A 303 9.81 -0.04 -11.39
CA SER A 303 10.17 -1.22 -12.17
C SER A 303 9.77 -2.52 -11.44
N PRO A 304 8.47 -2.88 -11.45
CA PRO A 304 8.02 -4.19 -11.00
C PRO A 304 8.77 -5.32 -11.72
N GLU A 305 9.19 -6.36 -10.99
CA GLU A 305 9.93 -7.48 -11.59
C GLU A 305 8.99 -8.59 -12.05
N TYR A 306 8.96 -8.83 -13.35
CA TYR A 306 8.13 -9.86 -13.96
C TYR A 306 8.97 -11.06 -14.38
N LEU A 307 8.38 -12.25 -14.29
CA LEU A 307 8.89 -13.49 -14.88
C LEU A 307 8.25 -13.76 -16.25
N ALA A 308 6.98 -13.41 -16.41
CA ALA A 308 6.24 -13.59 -17.64
C ALA A 308 5.21 -12.46 -17.86
N ILE A 309 4.83 -12.27 -19.12
CA ILE A 309 3.81 -11.30 -19.55
C ILE A 309 2.74 -12.04 -20.33
N VAL A 310 1.49 -11.88 -19.94
CA VAL A 310 0.31 -12.34 -20.67
C VAL A 310 -0.34 -11.14 -21.35
N GLU A 311 -0.36 -11.12 -22.68
CA GLU A 311 -1.14 -10.14 -23.45
C GLU A 311 -2.60 -10.62 -23.53
N ALA A 312 -3.36 -10.39 -22.45
CA ALA A 312 -4.73 -10.86 -22.31
C ALA A 312 -5.64 -10.28 -23.40
N ARG A 313 -6.40 -11.16 -24.07
CA ARG A 313 -7.34 -10.81 -25.16
C ARG A 313 -8.79 -11.01 -24.75
N THR A 314 -9.05 -11.88 -23.79
CA THR A 314 -10.37 -12.26 -23.32
C THR A 314 -10.43 -12.26 -21.79
N GLU A 315 -11.64 -12.27 -21.24
CA GLU A 315 -11.85 -12.42 -19.80
C GLU A 315 -11.31 -13.76 -19.29
N ASN A 316 -11.44 -14.83 -20.09
CA ASN A 316 -10.92 -16.15 -19.74
C ASN A 316 -9.39 -16.11 -19.57
N ASP A 317 -8.65 -15.38 -20.41
CA ASP A 317 -7.19 -15.28 -20.25
C ASP A 317 -6.80 -14.69 -18.89
N VAL A 318 -7.52 -13.66 -18.44
CA VAL A 318 -7.33 -13.04 -17.13
C VAL A 318 -7.69 -14.03 -16.01
N GLN A 319 -8.84 -14.70 -16.12
CA GLN A 319 -9.29 -15.68 -15.13
C GLN A 319 -8.30 -16.85 -14.98
N GLN A 320 -7.85 -17.44 -16.10
CA GLN A 320 -6.92 -18.57 -16.07
C GLN A 320 -5.54 -18.14 -15.58
N THR A 321 -5.07 -16.95 -15.95
CA THR A 321 -3.81 -16.40 -15.44
C THR A 321 -3.87 -16.22 -13.91
N ILE A 322 -4.95 -15.66 -13.38
CA ILE A 322 -5.12 -15.48 -11.92
C ILE A 322 -5.21 -16.83 -11.21
N LYS A 323 -5.99 -17.79 -11.75
CA LYS A 323 -6.11 -19.13 -11.17
C LYS A 323 -4.76 -19.85 -11.15
N TYR A 324 -4.03 -19.82 -12.26
CA TYR A 324 -2.68 -20.37 -12.37
C TYR A 324 -1.72 -19.72 -11.37
N ALA A 325 -1.70 -18.39 -11.33
CA ALA A 325 -0.84 -17.63 -10.43
C ALA A 325 -1.14 -17.97 -8.96
N ASN A 326 -2.41 -18.05 -8.57
CA ASN A 326 -2.82 -18.45 -7.24
C ASN A 326 -2.43 -19.90 -6.90
N TRP A 327 -2.64 -20.83 -7.83
CA TRP A 327 -2.29 -22.25 -7.65
C TRP A 327 -0.79 -22.46 -7.44
N HIS A 328 0.03 -21.65 -8.10
CA HIS A 328 1.49 -21.72 -8.00
C HIS A 328 2.10 -20.70 -7.03
N HIS A 329 1.28 -19.97 -6.27
CA HIS A 329 1.72 -18.92 -5.35
C HIS A 329 2.59 -17.83 -6.03
N ILE A 330 2.32 -17.53 -7.29
CA ILE A 330 3.00 -16.50 -8.08
C ILE A 330 2.20 -15.20 -7.97
N PRO A 331 2.81 -14.05 -7.61
CA PRO A 331 2.10 -12.77 -7.62
C PRO A 331 1.78 -12.34 -9.06
N PHE A 332 0.72 -11.55 -9.24
CA PHE A 332 0.36 -11.00 -10.55
C PHE A 332 0.03 -9.51 -10.44
N LEU A 333 0.30 -8.77 -11.50
CA LEU A 333 0.03 -7.33 -11.59
C LEU A 333 -0.58 -7.00 -12.94
N VAL A 334 -1.66 -6.22 -12.91
CA VAL A 334 -2.43 -5.88 -14.10
C VAL A 334 -1.98 -4.53 -14.64
N VAL A 335 -1.82 -4.44 -15.95
CA VAL A 335 -1.33 -3.24 -16.63
C VAL A 335 -2.22 -2.92 -17.84
N SER A 336 -2.75 -1.70 -17.88
CA SER A 336 -3.34 -1.10 -19.09
C SER A 336 -2.39 -0.04 -19.66
N GLY A 337 -2.48 1.21 -19.20
CA GLY A 337 -1.71 2.34 -19.77
C GLY A 337 -0.35 2.64 -19.11
N ALA A 338 0.01 1.94 -18.01
CA ALA A 338 1.29 2.09 -17.30
C ALA A 338 1.69 3.52 -16.86
N HIS A 339 0.71 4.41 -16.63
CA HIS A 339 0.93 5.83 -16.27
C HIS A 339 1.19 6.11 -14.78
N GLY A 340 0.87 5.17 -13.88
CA GLY A 340 1.02 5.40 -12.44
C GLY A 340 2.48 5.35 -11.97
N TRP A 341 2.84 6.24 -11.03
CA TRP A 341 4.18 6.40 -10.45
C TRP A 341 4.27 6.02 -8.96
N LEU A 342 3.30 5.24 -8.46
CA LEU A 342 3.26 4.74 -7.09
C LEU A 342 4.45 3.86 -6.75
N THR A 343 5.17 4.23 -5.70
CA THR A 343 6.32 3.46 -5.17
C THR A 343 5.93 2.08 -4.66
N THR A 344 4.67 1.89 -4.26
CA THR A 344 4.16 0.59 -3.80
C THR A 344 4.19 -0.49 -4.90
N LEU A 345 4.25 -0.10 -6.17
CA LEU A 345 4.38 -1.03 -7.29
C LEU A 345 5.73 -1.76 -7.30
N ASN A 346 6.79 -1.17 -6.73
CA ASN A 346 8.09 -1.83 -6.61
C ASN A 346 8.10 -2.96 -5.57
N ARG A 347 7.02 -3.19 -4.82
CA ARG A 347 6.86 -4.39 -3.95
C ARG A 347 6.63 -5.66 -4.75
N PHE A 348 6.37 -5.51 -6.04
CA PHE A 348 6.05 -6.61 -6.92
C PHE A 348 7.34 -7.26 -7.43
N HIS A 349 7.63 -8.46 -6.93
CA HIS A 349 8.81 -9.24 -7.30
C HIS A 349 8.42 -10.60 -7.87
N GLY A 350 9.07 -10.98 -8.98
CA GLY A 350 9.01 -12.33 -9.53
C GLY A 350 7.60 -12.82 -9.89
N GLY A 351 6.79 -12.02 -10.58
CA GLY A 351 5.39 -12.36 -10.87
C GLY A 351 4.98 -12.31 -12.35
N ILE A 352 3.67 -12.41 -12.60
CA ILE A 352 3.09 -12.37 -13.96
C ILE A 352 2.48 -10.99 -14.23
N GLN A 353 2.89 -10.34 -15.32
CA GLN A 353 2.19 -9.16 -15.84
C GLN A 353 0.96 -9.61 -16.63
N ILE A 354 -0.22 -9.13 -16.25
CA ILE A 354 -1.44 -9.25 -17.05
C ILE A 354 -1.60 -7.95 -17.84
N ASN A 355 -1.13 -7.93 -19.08
CA ASN A 355 -1.24 -6.78 -19.97
C ASN A 355 -2.60 -6.79 -20.68
N MET A 356 -3.43 -5.79 -20.40
CA MET A 356 -4.80 -5.68 -20.88
C MET A 356 -4.91 -5.01 -22.25
N ARG A 357 -3.83 -4.53 -22.86
CA ARG A 357 -3.88 -3.69 -24.07
C ARG A 357 -4.56 -4.32 -25.28
N LYS A 358 -4.66 -5.65 -25.39
CA LYS A 358 -5.42 -6.30 -26.47
C LYS A 358 -6.94 -6.31 -26.23
N MET A 359 -7.40 -5.88 -25.06
CA MET A 359 -8.80 -5.64 -24.71
C MET A 359 -9.14 -4.16 -24.85
N ASN A 360 -8.87 -3.55 -26.02
CA ASN A 360 -9.00 -2.10 -26.25
C ASN A 360 -10.21 -1.69 -27.10
N GLN A 361 -11.19 -2.58 -27.31
CA GLN A 361 -12.36 -2.29 -28.13
C GLN A 361 -13.33 -1.35 -27.42
N THR A 362 -13.91 -0.41 -28.18
CA THR A 362 -15.03 0.44 -27.73
C THR A 362 -16.19 0.25 -28.70
N ARG A 363 -17.39 0.03 -28.20
CA ARG A 363 -18.62 -0.08 -28.99
C ARG A 363 -19.73 0.75 -28.37
N LEU A 364 -20.32 1.65 -29.16
CA LEU A 364 -21.57 2.30 -28.80
C LEU A 364 -22.70 1.26 -28.85
N GLN A 365 -23.50 1.18 -27.79
CA GLN A 365 -24.63 0.27 -27.73
C GLN A 365 -25.81 0.79 -28.57
N GLN A 366 -26.80 -0.07 -28.82
CA GLN A 366 -27.96 0.25 -29.65
C GLN A 366 -28.84 1.37 -29.06
N ASP A 367 -28.81 1.57 -27.75
CA ASP A 367 -29.50 2.69 -27.09
C ASP A 367 -28.91 4.07 -27.46
N GLY A 368 -27.72 4.06 -28.07
CA GLY A 368 -26.95 5.23 -28.44
C GLY A 368 -26.45 6.06 -27.28
N ILE A 369 -26.75 5.73 -26.03
CA ILE A 369 -26.38 6.52 -24.83
C ILE A 369 -25.40 5.76 -23.92
N THR A 370 -25.14 4.50 -24.21
CA THR A 370 -24.17 3.67 -23.49
C THR A 370 -23.05 3.22 -24.42
N ALA A 371 -21.81 3.19 -23.93
CA ALA A 371 -20.69 2.57 -24.63
C ALA A 371 -20.07 1.47 -23.79
N ASN A 372 -19.86 0.30 -24.40
CA ASN A 372 -19.07 -0.77 -23.84
C ASN A 372 -17.60 -0.56 -24.20
N VAL A 373 -16.73 -0.59 -23.20
CA VAL A 373 -15.30 -0.27 -23.31
C VAL A 373 -14.48 -1.40 -22.72
N GLY A 374 -13.45 -1.84 -23.43
CA GLY A 374 -12.51 -2.82 -22.92
C GLY A 374 -11.57 -2.24 -21.86
N GLY A 375 -11.19 -3.03 -20.85
CA GLY A 375 -10.31 -2.60 -19.75
C GLY A 375 -8.91 -2.16 -20.20
N GLY A 376 -8.50 -2.55 -21.41
CA GLY A 376 -7.26 -2.13 -22.03
C GLY A 376 -7.29 -0.75 -22.66
N THR A 377 -8.46 -0.20 -22.99
CA THR A 377 -8.63 0.98 -23.84
C THR A 377 -7.94 2.23 -23.29
N LEU A 378 -7.27 2.99 -24.16
CA LEU A 378 -6.69 4.30 -23.88
C LEU A 378 -7.68 5.42 -24.16
N GLN A 379 -7.44 6.59 -23.58
CA GLN A 379 -8.37 7.72 -23.68
C GLN A 379 -8.57 8.23 -25.12
N HIS A 380 -7.50 8.29 -25.93
CA HIS A 380 -7.66 8.65 -27.34
C HIS A 380 -8.47 7.61 -28.13
N GLU A 381 -8.34 6.32 -27.80
CA GLU A 381 -9.04 5.23 -28.48
C GLU A 381 -10.56 5.33 -28.26
N ILE A 382 -11.01 5.49 -27.01
CA ILE A 382 -12.44 5.69 -26.70
C ILE A 382 -12.96 7.00 -27.28
N THR A 383 -12.17 8.08 -27.23
CA THR A 383 -12.55 9.38 -27.80
C THR A 383 -12.77 9.29 -29.30
N ALA A 384 -11.83 8.68 -30.03
CA ALA A 384 -11.92 8.49 -31.47
C ALA A 384 -13.14 7.62 -31.83
N ALA A 385 -13.31 6.47 -31.16
CA ALA A 385 -14.42 5.55 -31.42
C ALA A 385 -15.81 6.20 -31.24
N LEU A 386 -15.99 7.04 -30.22
CA LEU A 386 -17.29 7.69 -29.96
C LEU A 386 -17.52 8.93 -30.82
N SER A 387 -16.46 9.68 -31.13
CA SER A 387 -16.55 10.89 -31.97
C SER A 387 -17.06 10.58 -33.39
N ALA A 388 -16.80 9.37 -33.90
CA ALA A 388 -17.34 8.89 -35.18
C ALA A 388 -18.88 8.77 -35.20
N HIS A 389 -19.52 8.86 -34.04
CA HIS A 389 -20.97 8.77 -33.85
C HIS A 389 -21.56 10.03 -33.17
N ASP A 390 -20.85 11.17 -33.19
CA ASP A 390 -21.23 12.41 -32.50
C ASP A 390 -21.47 12.21 -30.99
N ARG A 391 -20.78 11.23 -30.40
CA ARG A 391 -20.81 10.90 -28.97
C ARG A 391 -19.45 11.14 -28.32
N ARG A 392 -19.47 11.25 -26.98
CA ARG A 392 -18.28 11.34 -26.12
C ARG A 392 -18.55 10.70 -24.77
N ALA A 393 -17.51 10.18 -24.14
CA ALA A 393 -17.56 9.69 -22.76
C ALA A 393 -16.80 10.65 -21.83
N VAL A 394 -17.11 10.62 -20.54
CA VAL A 394 -16.36 11.34 -19.52
C VAL A 394 -15.07 10.55 -19.23
N THR A 395 -13.95 11.07 -19.71
CA THR A 395 -12.61 10.49 -19.52
C THR A 395 -11.70 11.46 -18.75
N GLY A 396 -10.47 11.05 -18.46
CA GLY A 396 -9.41 11.97 -18.02
C GLY A 396 -9.02 13.01 -19.10
N VAL A 397 -7.91 13.71 -18.85
CA VAL A 397 -7.41 14.75 -19.79
C VAL A 397 -6.29 14.26 -20.71
N CYS A 398 -5.39 13.40 -20.20
CA CYS A 398 -4.22 12.95 -20.96
C CYS A 398 -4.55 11.74 -21.87
N GLU A 399 -4.27 11.88 -23.16
CA GLU A 399 -4.75 10.99 -24.22
C GLU A 399 -4.15 9.57 -24.21
N CYS A 400 -2.91 9.43 -23.71
CA CYS A 400 -2.16 8.17 -23.65
C CYS A 400 -2.43 7.35 -22.38
N VAL A 401 -3.14 7.92 -21.40
CA VAL A 401 -3.56 7.21 -20.18
C VAL A 401 -4.65 6.21 -20.54
N SER A 402 -4.76 5.10 -19.79
CA SER A 402 -5.90 4.19 -19.92
C SER A 402 -7.21 4.87 -19.54
N ALA A 403 -8.33 4.51 -20.17
CA ALA A 403 -9.65 4.98 -19.80
C ALA A 403 -10.08 4.51 -18.39
N ILE A 404 -9.75 3.26 -18.03
CA ILE A 404 -10.19 2.66 -16.76
C ILE A 404 -9.39 3.13 -15.54
N GLY A 405 -8.07 3.33 -15.66
CA GLY A 405 -7.21 3.67 -14.51
C GLY A 405 -7.68 4.91 -13.73
N PRO A 406 -7.81 6.08 -14.36
CA PRO A 406 -8.33 7.28 -13.71
C PRO A 406 -9.74 7.09 -13.14
N LEU A 407 -10.62 6.39 -13.88
CA LEU A 407 -12.00 6.10 -13.47
C LEU A 407 -12.04 5.33 -12.15
N LEU A 408 -11.15 4.35 -11.94
CA LEU A 408 -11.08 3.58 -10.69
C LEU A 408 -10.72 4.43 -9.46
N GLY A 409 -10.15 5.63 -9.67
CA GLY A 409 -9.84 6.61 -8.63
C GLY A 409 -10.73 7.85 -8.61
N GLY A 410 -11.77 7.91 -9.44
CA GLY A 410 -12.58 9.10 -9.68
C GLY A 410 -12.50 9.52 -11.13
N GLY A 411 -11.41 10.19 -11.52
CA GLY A 411 -11.17 10.62 -12.90
C GLY A 411 -11.70 12.02 -13.17
N HIS A 412 -10.88 13.03 -12.87
CA HIS A 412 -11.10 14.42 -13.30
C HIS A 412 -11.22 14.51 -14.81
N SER A 413 -12.16 15.33 -15.29
CA SER A 413 -12.51 15.41 -16.71
C SER A 413 -12.78 16.84 -17.15
N LEU A 414 -12.45 17.13 -18.41
CA LEU A 414 -12.92 18.35 -19.09
C LEU A 414 -14.46 18.44 -19.13
N LEU A 415 -15.16 17.31 -18.98
CA LEU A 415 -16.62 17.24 -19.02
C LEU A 415 -17.29 17.25 -17.63
N GLN A 416 -16.51 17.30 -16.55
CA GLN A 416 -17.02 17.00 -15.21
C GLN A 416 -18.03 18.02 -14.67
N ALA A 417 -17.97 19.26 -15.14
CA ALA A 417 -18.91 20.31 -14.71
C ALA A 417 -20.36 19.97 -15.05
N ARG A 418 -20.59 19.17 -16.11
CA ARG A 418 -21.94 18.74 -16.51
C ARG A 418 -22.27 17.32 -16.08
N HIS A 419 -21.25 16.46 -16.00
CA HIS A 419 -21.47 15.01 -15.95
C HIS A 419 -20.81 14.32 -14.76
N GLY A 420 -20.16 15.05 -13.85
CA GLY A 420 -19.43 14.47 -12.72
C GLY A 420 -18.11 13.82 -13.14
N PHE A 421 -17.47 13.10 -12.23
CA PHE A 421 -16.22 12.38 -12.53
C PHE A 421 -16.44 11.24 -13.52
N ALA A 422 -15.37 10.73 -14.12
CA ALA A 422 -15.46 9.52 -14.96
C ALA A 422 -16.13 8.35 -14.20
N ALA A 423 -15.83 8.19 -12.91
CA ALA A 423 -16.45 7.22 -12.02
C ALA A 423 -17.98 7.38 -11.87
N ASP A 424 -18.50 8.61 -11.96
CA ASP A 424 -19.94 8.91 -11.84
C ASP A 424 -20.71 8.51 -13.11
N ASN A 425 -19.99 8.23 -14.19
CA ASN A 425 -20.52 7.82 -15.48
C ASN A 425 -20.44 6.32 -15.73
N LEU A 426 -19.82 5.56 -14.81
CA LEU A 426 -19.82 4.10 -14.86
C LEU A 426 -21.23 3.56 -14.61
N ILE A 427 -21.70 2.66 -15.48
CA ILE A 427 -23.01 2.00 -15.40
C ILE A 427 -22.83 0.59 -14.85
N SER A 428 -21.91 -0.17 -15.44
CA SER A 428 -21.60 -1.53 -15.02
C SER A 428 -20.14 -1.87 -15.36
N ALA A 429 -19.60 -2.90 -14.74
CA ALA A 429 -18.31 -3.47 -15.12
C ALA A 429 -18.29 -4.99 -14.97
N ARG A 430 -17.53 -5.66 -15.84
CA ARG A 430 -17.13 -7.05 -15.69
C ARG A 430 -15.79 -7.09 -14.98
N VAL A 431 -15.73 -7.80 -13.85
CA VAL A 431 -14.61 -7.78 -12.92
C VAL A 431 -14.14 -9.19 -12.62
N VAL A 432 -12.88 -9.48 -12.90
CA VAL A 432 -12.24 -10.72 -12.44
C VAL A 432 -11.67 -10.50 -11.05
N LEU A 433 -12.17 -11.24 -10.06
CA LEU A 433 -11.78 -11.16 -8.66
C LEU A 433 -10.47 -11.89 -8.38
N ALA A 434 -9.98 -11.75 -7.14
CA ALA A 434 -8.68 -12.28 -6.71
C ALA A 434 -8.59 -13.81 -6.81
N ASN A 435 -9.72 -14.52 -6.75
CA ASN A 435 -9.81 -15.97 -6.93
C ASN A 435 -9.98 -16.41 -8.39
N GLY A 436 -10.01 -15.47 -9.35
CA GLY A 436 -10.24 -15.73 -10.77
C GLY A 436 -11.69 -15.95 -11.18
N SER A 437 -12.66 -15.74 -10.27
CA SER A 437 -14.08 -15.69 -10.62
C SER A 437 -14.41 -14.36 -11.31
N LEU A 438 -15.39 -14.40 -12.21
CA LEU A 438 -15.84 -13.23 -12.97
C LEU A 438 -17.22 -12.82 -12.49
N VAL A 439 -17.37 -11.55 -12.11
CA VAL A 439 -18.62 -10.98 -11.62
C VAL A 439 -19.01 -9.75 -12.43
N THR A 440 -20.30 -9.47 -12.51
CA THR A 440 -20.80 -8.18 -12.98
C THR A 440 -21.07 -7.29 -11.78
N VAL A 441 -20.63 -6.04 -11.84
CA VAL A 441 -20.90 -5.03 -10.81
C VAL A 441 -21.72 -3.90 -11.42
N SER A 442 -22.79 -3.49 -10.74
CA SER A 442 -23.68 -2.39 -11.11
C SER A 442 -24.43 -1.89 -9.87
N ASP A 443 -25.37 -0.96 -10.05
CA ASP A 443 -26.31 -0.55 -9.00
C ASP A 443 -27.23 -1.69 -8.53
N LYS A 444 -27.42 -2.73 -9.36
CA LYS A 444 -28.35 -3.85 -9.13
C LYS A 444 -27.68 -5.17 -8.81
N GLU A 445 -26.38 -5.31 -9.10
CA GLU A 445 -25.63 -6.55 -8.93
C GLU A 445 -24.27 -6.24 -8.30
N ASN A 446 -23.91 -6.92 -7.20
CA ASN A 446 -22.67 -6.65 -6.45
C ASN A 446 -22.47 -5.14 -6.16
N ALA A 447 -23.54 -4.46 -5.72
CA ALA A 447 -23.60 -3.01 -5.59
C ALA A 447 -22.61 -2.42 -4.56
N ASP A 448 -22.25 -3.22 -3.56
CA ASP A 448 -21.21 -2.92 -2.58
C ASP A 448 -19.81 -2.86 -3.21
N LEU A 449 -19.49 -3.81 -4.09
CA LEU A 449 -18.28 -3.76 -4.92
C LEU A 449 -18.35 -2.65 -5.97
N PHE A 450 -19.50 -2.43 -6.59
CA PHE A 450 -19.71 -1.34 -7.55
C PHE A 450 -19.45 0.05 -6.92
N TRP A 451 -19.85 0.23 -5.66
CA TRP A 451 -19.47 1.39 -4.86
C TRP A 451 -17.96 1.49 -4.67
N GLY A 452 -17.30 0.39 -4.32
CA GLY A 452 -15.85 0.33 -4.05
C GLY A 452 -14.99 0.62 -5.28
N ILE A 453 -15.36 0.10 -6.45
CA ILE A 453 -14.55 0.27 -7.67
C ILE A 453 -14.56 1.70 -8.22
N ARG A 454 -15.58 2.48 -7.88
CA ARG A 454 -15.72 3.91 -8.21
C ARG A 454 -15.00 4.77 -7.16
N GLY A 455 -13.67 4.67 -7.08
CA GLY A 455 -12.82 5.48 -6.18
C GLY A 455 -11.68 4.72 -5.49
N ALA A 456 -11.77 3.39 -5.38
CA ALA A 456 -10.69 2.55 -4.85
C ALA A 456 -10.48 1.26 -5.68
N GLY A 457 -10.87 1.27 -6.95
CA GLY A 457 -11.06 0.04 -7.74
C GLY A 457 -9.82 -0.81 -7.99
N HIS A 458 -8.63 -0.20 -7.95
CA HIS A 458 -7.35 -0.90 -8.03
C HIS A 458 -7.17 -2.02 -6.99
N ASN A 459 -7.96 -2.00 -5.90
CA ASN A 459 -7.85 -2.92 -4.78
C ASN A 459 -8.72 -4.18 -4.88
N PHE A 460 -9.67 -4.29 -5.82
CA PHE A 460 -10.72 -5.32 -5.71
C PHE A 460 -10.78 -6.32 -6.86
N GLY A 461 -10.21 -6.00 -8.03
CA GLY A 461 -10.35 -6.85 -9.19
C GLY A 461 -9.78 -6.26 -10.46
N VAL A 462 -9.79 -7.08 -11.52
CA VAL A 462 -9.44 -6.69 -12.88
C VAL A 462 -10.71 -6.33 -13.63
N VAL A 463 -10.90 -5.05 -13.95
CA VAL A 463 -11.98 -4.63 -14.85
C VAL A 463 -11.62 -5.00 -16.29
N THR A 464 -12.28 -6.02 -16.84
CA THR A 464 -12.04 -6.54 -18.19
C THR A 464 -12.84 -5.79 -19.25
N SER A 465 -14.06 -5.37 -18.91
CA SER A 465 -14.91 -4.50 -19.72
C SER A 465 -15.84 -3.69 -18.83
N PHE A 466 -16.29 -2.55 -19.31
CA PHE A 466 -17.16 -1.66 -18.55
C PHE A 466 -18.07 -0.84 -19.46
N ASP A 467 -19.29 -0.60 -18.98
CA ASP A 467 -20.26 0.26 -19.65
C ASP A 467 -20.23 1.65 -19.03
N VAL A 468 -20.12 2.67 -19.90
CA VAL A 468 -20.15 4.08 -19.49
C VAL A 468 -21.27 4.82 -20.20
N LYS A 469 -21.79 5.85 -19.51
CA LYS A 469 -22.66 6.84 -20.13
C LYS A 469 -21.89 7.59 -21.23
N THR A 470 -22.56 7.80 -22.34
CA THR A 470 -22.11 8.68 -23.42
C THR A 470 -23.03 9.89 -23.52
N HIS A 471 -22.44 11.00 -23.95
CA HIS A 471 -23.10 12.29 -24.06
C HIS A 471 -22.97 12.79 -25.50
N PRO A 472 -23.94 13.55 -26.02
CA PRO A 472 -23.79 14.20 -27.32
C PRO A 472 -22.62 15.20 -27.32
N VAL A 473 -21.97 15.34 -28.46
CA VAL A 473 -21.05 16.45 -28.71
C VAL A 473 -21.90 17.70 -28.98
N LEU A 474 -21.84 18.68 -28.07
CA LEU A 474 -22.71 19.86 -28.11
C LEU A 474 -22.05 21.07 -28.78
N GLY A 475 -20.72 21.10 -28.84
CA GLY A 475 -20.01 22.20 -29.46
C GLY A 475 -18.55 21.89 -29.72
N ARG A 476 -17.88 22.89 -30.30
CA ARG A 476 -16.42 22.90 -30.44
C ARG A 476 -15.78 23.63 -29.27
N TRP A 477 -14.52 23.29 -29.05
CA TRP A 477 -13.69 23.86 -28.02
C TRP A 477 -12.86 25.03 -28.52
N THR A 478 -12.58 25.94 -27.62
CA THR A 478 -11.60 27.01 -27.76
C THR A 478 -10.58 26.87 -26.65
N ILE A 479 -9.30 27.06 -26.98
CA ILE A 479 -8.20 27.14 -26.02
C ILE A 479 -7.50 28.47 -26.23
N THR A 480 -7.47 29.31 -25.19
CA THR A 480 -6.62 30.50 -25.13
C THR A 480 -5.44 30.20 -24.22
N THR A 481 -4.22 30.29 -24.75
CA THR A 481 -2.97 30.09 -24.02
C THR A 481 -2.33 31.43 -23.73
N LEU A 482 -2.06 31.71 -22.46
CA LEU A 482 -1.41 32.92 -21.97
C LEU A 482 -0.13 32.53 -21.23
N VAL A 483 0.98 33.20 -21.53
CA VAL A 483 2.27 32.96 -20.87
C VAL A 483 2.67 34.17 -20.03
N PHE A 484 3.04 33.93 -18.78
CA PHE A 484 3.46 34.96 -17.83
C PHE A 484 4.83 34.63 -17.24
N THR A 485 5.64 35.66 -17.05
CA THR A 485 6.88 35.60 -16.28
C THR A 485 6.62 35.69 -14.77
N GLN A 486 7.61 35.31 -13.98
CA GLN A 486 7.44 35.17 -12.53
C GLN A 486 7.09 36.47 -11.79
N ASP A 487 7.28 37.65 -12.38
CA ASP A 487 6.90 38.94 -11.78
C ASP A 487 5.37 39.10 -11.66
N LYS A 488 4.60 38.28 -12.39
CA LYS A 488 3.13 38.26 -12.32
C LYS A 488 2.57 37.22 -11.34
N LEU A 489 3.40 36.41 -10.68
CA LEU A 489 2.96 35.21 -9.94
C LEU A 489 1.86 35.51 -8.90
N GLU A 490 2.05 36.51 -8.04
CA GLU A 490 1.06 36.84 -7.01
C GLU A 490 -0.25 37.35 -7.63
N ALA A 491 -0.15 38.32 -8.55
CA ALA A 491 -1.29 38.88 -9.24
C ALA A 491 -2.07 37.82 -10.05
N PHE A 492 -1.36 36.83 -10.60
CA PHE A 492 -1.93 35.68 -11.30
C PHE A 492 -2.81 34.83 -10.37
N PHE A 493 -2.30 34.42 -9.21
CA PHE A 493 -3.07 33.62 -8.25
C PHE A 493 -4.18 34.42 -7.57
N ASP A 494 -3.97 35.71 -7.31
CA ASP A 494 -5.02 36.60 -6.79
C ASP A 494 -6.15 36.78 -7.81
N THR A 495 -5.83 36.90 -9.10
CA THR A 495 -6.81 36.94 -10.19
C THR A 495 -7.58 35.63 -10.29
N TRP A 496 -6.88 34.49 -10.23
CA TRP A 496 -7.51 33.17 -10.22
C TRP A 496 -8.51 33.06 -9.07
N ASN A 497 -8.07 33.34 -7.84
CA ASN A 497 -8.92 33.28 -6.65
C ASN A 497 -10.17 34.17 -6.78
N ARG A 498 -10.00 35.42 -7.22
CA ARG A 498 -11.11 36.37 -7.40
C ARG A 498 -12.15 35.85 -8.41
N LEU A 499 -11.70 35.21 -9.49
CA LEU A 499 -12.60 34.66 -10.51
C LEU A 499 -13.35 33.43 -9.99
N GLU A 500 -12.70 32.53 -9.26
CA GLU A 500 -13.37 31.35 -8.68
C GLU A 500 -14.41 31.75 -7.61
N ASP A 501 -14.12 32.77 -6.80
CA ASP A 501 -15.06 33.29 -5.78
C ASP A 501 -16.37 33.82 -6.39
N GLY A 502 -16.34 34.23 -7.67
CA GLY A 502 -17.49 34.81 -8.37
C GLY A 502 -18.45 33.81 -8.97
N TYR A 503 -18.10 32.52 -9.03
CA TYR A 503 -18.83 31.52 -9.82
C TYR A 503 -19.02 30.20 -9.09
N GLU A 504 -20.28 29.82 -8.85
CA GLU A 504 -20.62 28.46 -8.42
C GLU A 504 -20.63 27.47 -9.61
N ASP A 505 -21.01 27.95 -10.80
CA ASP A 505 -21.04 27.18 -12.04
C ASP A 505 -20.50 28.00 -13.20
N ARG A 506 -19.26 27.69 -13.61
CA ARG A 506 -18.61 28.24 -14.80
C ARG A 506 -18.77 27.36 -16.05
N GLY A 507 -19.64 26.34 -15.98
CA GLY A 507 -19.84 25.39 -17.06
C GLY A 507 -18.58 24.61 -17.42
N LEU A 508 -18.42 24.27 -18.69
CA LEU A 508 -17.23 23.58 -19.22
C LEU A 508 -16.11 24.57 -19.50
N LEU A 509 -15.71 25.35 -18.49
CA LEU A 509 -14.50 26.19 -18.49
C LEU A 509 -13.47 25.53 -17.58
N ILE A 510 -12.28 25.31 -18.10
CA ILE A 510 -11.15 24.70 -17.38
C ILE A 510 -9.98 25.67 -17.40
N LEU A 511 -9.38 25.86 -16.23
CA LEU A 511 -8.11 26.54 -16.07
C LEU A 511 -7.03 25.49 -15.85
N PHE A 512 -6.15 25.36 -16.83
CA PHE A 512 -5.01 24.45 -16.78
C PHE A 512 -3.72 25.27 -16.82
N GLY A 513 -3.16 25.53 -15.65
CA GLY A 513 -1.87 26.21 -15.48
C GLY A 513 -0.72 25.21 -15.43
N ARG A 514 0.43 25.59 -15.98
CA ARG A 514 1.66 24.83 -15.93
C ARG A 514 2.83 25.76 -15.64
N LEU A 515 3.61 25.46 -14.60
CA LEU A 515 4.94 26.07 -14.44
C LEU A 515 5.98 25.13 -15.03
N ALA A 516 6.80 25.64 -15.94
CA ALA A 516 7.89 24.86 -16.56
C ALA A 516 8.98 25.79 -17.10
N ARG A 517 10.17 25.23 -17.34
CA ARG A 517 11.24 25.92 -18.06
C ARG A 517 10.85 26.14 -19.51
N ASP A 518 10.97 27.39 -19.97
CA ASP A 518 10.82 27.75 -21.38
C ASP A 518 11.71 28.95 -21.73
N ASP A 519 12.90 28.64 -22.23
CA ASP A 519 13.97 29.62 -22.50
C ASP A 519 13.59 30.63 -23.61
N ARG A 520 12.48 30.42 -24.33
CA ARG A 520 11.94 31.39 -25.30
C ARG A 520 11.35 32.62 -24.62
N PHE A 521 10.89 32.47 -23.38
CA PHE A 521 10.19 33.52 -22.63
C PHE A 521 10.99 33.99 -21.41
N ASP A 522 11.61 33.07 -20.66
CA ASP A 522 12.52 33.41 -19.55
C ASP A 522 13.64 32.36 -19.47
N ARG A 523 14.89 32.80 -19.64
CA ARG A 523 16.10 31.95 -19.60
C ARG A 523 16.59 31.65 -18.19
N GLN A 524 16.11 32.37 -17.18
CA GLN A 524 16.59 32.24 -15.81
C GLN A 524 15.58 31.54 -14.91
N HIS A 525 14.27 31.67 -15.19
CA HIS A 525 13.23 31.13 -14.32
C HIS A 525 12.16 30.35 -15.11
N PRO A 526 11.43 29.44 -14.45
CA PRO A 526 10.21 28.86 -15.02
C PRO A 526 9.17 29.94 -15.34
N VAL A 527 8.37 29.72 -16.38
CA VAL A 527 7.23 30.57 -16.75
C VAL A 527 5.91 29.91 -16.39
N ILE A 528 4.87 30.71 -16.24
CA ILE A 528 3.50 30.26 -16.00
C ILE A 528 2.78 30.24 -17.35
N THR A 529 2.39 29.06 -17.82
CA THR A 529 1.52 28.92 -18.98
C THR A 529 0.12 28.58 -18.51
N LEU A 530 -0.84 29.46 -18.73
CA LEU A 530 -2.26 29.22 -18.46
C LEU A 530 -2.98 28.91 -19.76
N GLN A 531 -3.65 27.77 -19.80
CA GLN A 531 -4.61 27.42 -20.85
C GLN A 531 -6.03 27.55 -20.28
N ILE A 532 -6.81 28.44 -20.88
CA ILE A 532 -8.23 28.61 -20.62
C ILE A 532 -8.96 27.84 -21.71
N SER A 533 -9.51 26.68 -21.36
CA SER A 533 -10.17 25.76 -22.30
C SER A 533 -11.67 25.76 -22.07
N SER A 534 -12.46 25.90 -23.13
CA SER A 534 -13.92 25.92 -22.98
C SER A 534 -14.70 25.38 -24.18
N GLU A 535 -15.82 24.72 -23.90
CA GLU A 535 -16.82 24.36 -24.92
C GLU A 535 -17.91 25.43 -25.05
N GLY A 536 -18.08 25.98 -26.25
CA GLY A 536 -19.06 27.04 -26.53
C GLY A 536 -18.56 28.45 -26.23
N ASN A 537 -19.49 29.41 -26.19
CA ASN A 537 -19.19 30.86 -26.14
C ASN A 537 -19.89 31.57 -24.95
N ALA A 538 -19.96 30.92 -23.79
CA ALA A 538 -20.56 31.54 -22.59
C ALA A 538 -19.81 32.83 -22.19
N PRO A 539 -20.52 33.90 -21.74
CA PRO A 539 -19.91 35.17 -21.35
C PRO A 539 -18.79 35.05 -20.31
N VAL A 540 -18.91 34.10 -19.38
CA VAL A 540 -17.89 33.80 -18.35
C VAL A 540 -16.50 33.54 -18.95
N ILE A 541 -16.42 32.97 -20.16
CA ILE A 541 -15.14 32.68 -20.83
C ILE A 541 -14.41 33.98 -21.16
N ALA A 542 -15.13 34.98 -21.65
CA ALA A 542 -14.55 36.28 -21.98
C ALA A 542 -14.08 37.01 -20.72
N GLU A 543 -14.84 36.93 -19.63
CA GLU A 543 -14.45 37.52 -18.34
C GLU A 543 -13.15 36.92 -17.80
N PHE A 544 -13.04 35.59 -17.74
CA PHE A 544 -11.82 34.93 -17.28
C PHE A 544 -10.63 35.28 -18.16
N THR A 545 -10.81 35.20 -19.48
CA THR A 545 -9.73 35.48 -20.43
C THR A 545 -9.25 36.93 -20.32
N GLU A 546 -10.17 37.89 -20.26
CA GLU A 546 -9.83 39.31 -20.17
C GLU A 546 -9.20 39.67 -18.83
N ALA A 547 -9.67 39.07 -17.73
CA ALA A 547 -9.06 39.24 -16.42
C ALA A 547 -7.59 38.82 -16.42
N PHE A 548 -7.24 37.68 -17.01
CA PHE A 548 -5.83 37.27 -17.12
C PHE A 548 -5.05 38.09 -18.15
N ARG A 549 -5.65 38.52 -19.27
CA ARG A 549 -5.00 39.44 -20.23
C ARG A 549 -4.64 40.78 -19.60
N SER A 550 -5.45 41.27 -18.66
CA SER A 550 -5.18 42.53 -17.96
C SER A 550 -3.87 42.52 -17.16
N LEU A 551 -3.34 41.32 -16.84
CA LEU A 551 -2.03 41.14 -16.23
C LEU A 551 -0.86 41.28 -17.24
N GLN A 552 -1.16 41.54 -18.52
CA GLN A 552 -0.21 41.75 -19.61
C GLN A 552 0.69 40.52 -19.85
N PRO A 553 0.15 39.41 -20.41
CA PRO A 553 0.93 38.21 -20.71
C PRO A 553 2.07 38.52 -21.70
N THR A 554 3.18 37.83 -21.54
CA THR A 554 4.34 37.91 -22.43
C THR A 554 4.06 37.32 -23.80
N ALA A 555 3.17 36.32 -23.87
CA ALA A 555 2.70 35.74 -25.12
C ALA A 555 1.25 35.26 -24.98
N GLU A 556 0.53 35.31 -26.09
CA GLU A 556 -0.85 34.83 -26.20
C GLU A 556 -1.06 34.09 -27.53
N SER A 557 -1.83 33.01 -27.48
CA SER A 557 -2.40 32.39 -28.67
C SER A 557 -3.82 31.89 -28.38
N THR A 558 -4.66 31.82 -29.41
CA THR A 558 -6.01 31.24 -29.30
C THR A 558 -6.26 30.32 -30.47
N VAL A 559 -6.70 29.10 -30.16
CA VAL A 559 -7.12 28.10 -31.15
C VAL A 559 -8.59 27.79 -30.92
N LYS A 560 -9.39 27.84 -31.99
CA LYS A 560 -10.85 27.65 -31.96
C LYS A 560 -11.25 26.43 -32.77
N ASN A 561 -12.52 26.05 -32.65
CA ASN A 561 -13.15 24.99 -33.43
C ASN A 561 -12.58 23.58 -33.22
N LEU A 562 -11.99 23.34 -32.04
CA LEU A 562 -11.36 22.06 -31.71
C LEU A 562 -12.38 20.98 -31.34
N TRP A 563 -12.12 19.76 -31.76
CA TRP A 563 -12.73 18.55 -31.21
C TRP A 563 -12.07 18.17 -29.88
N LEU A 564 -12.79 17.41 -29.04
CA LEU A 564 -12.29 17.01 -27.72
C LEU A 564 -10.93 16.27 -27.79
N GLY A 565 -10.73 15.42 -28.80
CA GLY A 565 -9.45 14.73 -29.00
C GLY A 565 -8.28 15.69 -29.24
N GLU A 566 -8.51 16.77 -30.00
CA GLU A 566 -7.48 17.80 -30.24
C GLU A 566 -7.19 18.61 -28.96
N VAL A 567 -8.20 18.83 -28.12
CA VAL A 567 -8.03 19.48 -26.82
C VAL A 567 -7.11 18.65 -25.92
N HIS A 568 -7.31 17.34 -25.83
CA HIS A 568 -6.46 16.46 -25.03
C HIS A 568 -4.98 16.54 -25.44
N ALA A 569 -4.70 16.58 -26.75
CA ALA A 569 -3.34 16.70 -27.27
C ALA A 569 -2.69 18.06 -26.93
N ILE A 570 -3.47 19.15 -26.93
CA ILE A 570 -2.96 20.51 -26.68
C ILE A 570 -2.78 20.79 -25.18
N VAL A 571 -3.71 20.34 -24.33
CA VAL A 571 -3.74 20.76 -22.92
C VAL A 571 -2.58 20.17 -22.12
N VAL A 572 -2.35 18.87 -22.26
CA VAL A 572 -1.35 18.16 -21.46
C VAL A 572 0.04 18.20 -22.12
N GLY A 573 0.09 18.42 -23.43
CA GLY A 573 1.30 18.41 -24.25
C GLY A 573 1.93 17.02 -24.41
N PRO A 574 2.84 16.84 -25.40
CA PRO A 574 3.33 15.53 -25.79
C PRO A 574 4.22 14.86 -24.72
N ARG A 575 4.97 15.65 -23.94
CA ARG A 575 5.97 15.12 -22.99
C ARG A 575 5.39 14.32 -21.82
N SER A 576 4.11 14.53 -21.50
CA SER A 576 3.45 13.78 -20.44
C SER A 576 3.25 12.30 -20.79
N CYS A 577 3.31 11.97 -22.09
CA CYS A 577 3.22 10.61 -22.61
C CYS A 577 4.59 9.97 -22.86
N ASP A 578 5.70 10.71 -22.67
CA ASP A 578 7.05 10.18 -22.85
C ASP A 578 7.27 9.05 -21.84
N ARG A 579 7.71 7.89 -22.35
CA ARG A 579 8.09 6.72 -21.56
C ARG A 579 9.59 6.76 -21.25
N ASN A 580 10.03 5.86 -20.38
CA ASN A 580 11.45 5.69 -20.06
C ASN A 580 12.09 6.96 -19.46
N GLN A 581 11.31 7.67 -18.64
CA GLN A 581 11.78 8.76 -17.80
C GLN A 581 11.22 8.57 -16.40
N ASN A 582 11.93 9.04 -15.39
CA ASN A 582 11.36 9.09 -14.05
C ASN A 582 10.33 10.20 -13.99
N MET A 583 9.23 9.92 -13.30
CA MET A 583 8.20 10.88 -12.98
C MET A 583 7.77 10.70 -11.52
N MET A 584 7.56 11.82 -10.83
CA MET A 584 7.17 11.85 -9.43
C MET A 584 6.25 13.05 -9.15
N GLY A 585 4.97 12.79 -8.86
CA GLY A 585 3.97 13.81 -8.59
C GLY A 585 3.75 14.07 -7.09
N PHE A 586 3.56 15.32 -6.67
CA PHE A 586 3.34 15.72 -5.26
C PHE A 586 1.95 16.39 -5.09
N PRO A 587 0.84 15.66 -5.28
CA PRO A 587 -0.48 16.26 -5.41
C PRO A 587 -0.95 16.93 -4.11
N SER A 588 -1.80 17.96 -4.25
CA SER A 588 -2.58 18.56 -3.18
C SER A 588 -3.87 19.10 -3.76
N SER A 589 -5.01 18.73 -3.18
CA SER A 589 -6.31 19.31 -3.52
C SER A 589 -6.75 20.29 -2.43
N PHE A 590 -7.27 21.47 -2.82
CA PHE A 590 -7.74 22.53 -1.91
C PHE A 590 -8.69 23.51 -2.61
N ASN A 591 -9.25 24.48 -1.86
CA ASN A 591 -10.24 25.43 -2.39
C ASN A 591 -9.66 26.76 -2.88
N ARG A 592 -8.49 27.17 -2.39
CA ARG A 592 -7.96 28.51 -2.65
C ARG A 592 -6.44 28.51 -2.72
N TRP A 593 -5.89 29.24 -3.68
CA TRP A 593 -4.44 29.47 -3.77
C TRP A 593 -3.96 30.42 -2.66
N ASP A 594 -2.83 30.11 -2.03
CA ASP A 594 -2.07 31.03 -1.16
C ASP A 594 -0.90 31.58 -1.99
N ALA A 595 -1.05 32.80 -2.54
CA ALA A 595 -0.07 33.40 -3.43
C ALA A 595 1.34 33.50 -2.81
N PRO A 596 1.52 33.99 -1.56
CA PRO A 596 2.81 33.93 -0.87
C PRO A 596 3.39 32.52 -0.72
N ALA A 597 2.55 31.51 -0.48
CA ALA A 597 2.99 30.11 -0.45
C ALA A 597 3.44 29.61 -1.82
N MET A 598 2.69 29.94 -2.87
CA MET A 598 3.07 29.63 -4.25
C MET A 598 4.38 30.30 -4.64
N ARG A 599 4.68 31.51 -4.17
CA ARG A 599 6.01 32.14 -4.35
C ARG A 599 7.14 31.34 -3.73
N ARG A 600 6.99 30.88 -2.49
CA ARG A 600 8.01 30.06 -1.81
C ARG A 600 8.22 28.72 -2.51
N GLY A 601 7.13 28.12 -2.98
CA GLY A 601 7.20 26.89 -3.78
C GLY A 601 7.83 27.12 -5.14
N PHE A 602 7.48 28.21 -5.84
CA PHE A 602 8.05 28.61 -7.13
C PHE A 602 9.57 28.75 -7.02
N GLN A 603 10.08 29.38 -5.96
CA GLN A 603 11.52 29.49 -5.72
C GLN A 603 12.18 28.11 -5.63
N ALA A 604 11.62 27.19 -4.83
CA ALA A 604 12.13 25.82 -4.75
C ALA A 604 12.09 25.09 -6.10
N PHE A 605 11.02 25.28 -6.89
CA PHE A 605 10.91 24.72 -8.23
C PHE A 605 11.94 25.32 -9.20
N SER A 606 12.14 26.64 -9.15
CA SER A 606 13.12 27.36 -9.96
C SER A 606 14.55 26.91 -9.63
N ASP A 607 14.88 26.76 -8.36
CA ASP A 607 16.19 26.28 -7.89
C ASP A 607 16.48 24.85 -8.40
N LEU A 608 15.49 23.96 -8.34
CA LEU A 608 15.63 22.60 -8.85
C LEU A 608 15.82 22.58 -10.37
N THR A 609 14.97 23.31 -11.10
CA THR A 609 14.91 23.27 -12.57
C THR A 609 15.97 24.12 -13.26
N ALA A 610 16.75 24.90 -12.51
CA ALA A 610 18.00 25.49 -12.98
C ALA A 610 19.06 24.42 -13.29
N ASP A 611 18.95 23.23 -12.67
CA ASP A 611 19.73 22.05 -13.04
C ASP A 611 19.12 21.38 -14.28
N ALA A 612 19.93 21.18 -15.32
CA ALA A 612 19.51 20.57 -16.58
C ALA A 612 18.87 19.19 -16.39
N THR A 613 19.27 18.42 -15.36
CA THR A 613 18.72 17.11 -15.01
C THR A 613 17.20 17.16 -14.77
N PHE A 614 16.70 18.26 -14.20
CA PHE A 614 15.29 18.42 -13.85
C PHE A 614 14.54 19.42 -14.74
N SER A 615 15.20 19.95 -15.78
CA SER A 615 14.63 20.98 -16.67
C SER A 615 13.32 20.58 -17.36
N ALA A 616 13.06 19.27 -17.52
CA ALA A 616 11.83 18.73 -18.07
C ALA A 616 10.66 18.65 -17.07
N SER A 617 10.92 18.90 -15.78
CA SER A 617 9.90 18.91 -14.73
C SER A 617 8.84 19.97 -15.00
N SER A 618 7.64 19.74 -14.47
CA SER A 618 6.55 20.70 -14.56
C SER A 618 5.70 20.72 -13.31
N TRP A 619 4.98 21.80 -13.08
CA TRP A 619 4.04 21.91 -11.98
C TRP A 619 2.65 22.19 -12.53
N LEU A 620 1.75 21.23 -12.36
CA LEU A 620 0.37 21.29 -12.81
C LEU A 620 -0.49 22.07 -11.81
N LEU A 621 -1.30 22.99 -12.34
CA LEU A 621 -2.28 23.79 -11.62
C LEU A 621 -3.62 23.61 -12.31
N GLU A 622 -4.54 22.86 -11.71
CA GLU A 622 -5.75 22.43 -12.40
C GLU A 622 -6.98 22.92 -11.64
N SER A 623 -7.92 23.49 -12.39
CA SER A 623 -9.22 23.81 -11.85
C SER A 623 -10.31 23.63 -12.91
N TYR A 624 -11.37 22.94 -12.50
CA TYR A 624 -12.45 22.48 -13.37
C TYR A 624 -13.78 23.08 -12.90
N GLY A 625 -14.78 23.16 -13.77
CA GLY A 625 -16.16 23.36 -13.31
C GLY A 625 -16.63 22.13 -12.52
N ASN A 626 -17.25 22.33 -11.36
CA ASN A 626 -17.52 21.25 -10.39
C ASN A 626 -19.01 20.97 -10.12
N LYS A 627 -19.94 21.67 -10.77
CA LYS A 627 -21.38 21.48 -10.53
C LYS A 627 -21.84 20.02 -10.68
N GLY A 628 -21.47 19.36 -11.78
CA GLY A 628 -21.80 17.96 -12.02
C GLY A 628 -21.18 17.01 -10.99
N VAL A 629 -19.97 17.32 -10.51
CA VAL A 629 -19.29 16.56 -9.46
C VAL A 629 -19.99 16.70 -8.11
N ARG A 630 -20.39 17.93 -7.75
CA ARG A 630 -21.08 18.27 -6.49
C ARG A 630 -22.54 17.81 -6.48
N ALA A 631 -23.16 17.61 -7.64
CA ALA A 631 -24.51 17.06 -7.75
C ALA A 631 -24.60 15.57 -7.36
N VAL A 632 -23.48 14.85 -7.38
CA VAL A 632 -23.42 13.45 -6.96
C VAL A 632 -23.19 13.40 -5.44
N PRO A 633 -24.08 12.76 -4.66
CA PRO A 633 -23.92 12.65 -3.21
C PRO A 633 -22.59 11.99 -2.84
N GLU A 634 -21.91 12.50 -1.81
CA GLU A 634 -20.58 12.01 -1.42
C GLU A 634 -20.56 10.53 -1.02
N TRP A 635 -21.68 9.99 -0.53
CA TRP A 635 -21.82 8.59 -0.14
C TRP A 635 -22.09 7.64 -1.32
N GLU A 636 -22.38 8.16 -2.51
CA GLU A 636 -22.78 7.41 -3.71
C GLU A 636 -21.69 6.44 -4.21
N ASN A 637 -20.42 6.80 -4.04
CA ASN A 637 -19.28 5.95 -4.41
C ASN A 637 -18.07 6.16 -3.48
N ALA A 638 -16.99 5.44 -3.74
CA ALA A 638 -15.78 5.41 -2.92
C ALA A 638 -14.85 6.62 -3.11
N VAL A 639 -15.05 7.47 -4.12
CA VAL A 639 -14.26 8.69 -4.31
C VAL A 639 -14.27 9.52 -3.02
N ALA A 640 -13.11 10.01 -2.61
CA ALA A 640 -12.98 10.81 -1.39
C ALA A 640 -13.91 12.04 -1.46
N PRO A 641 -14.70 12.34 -0.41
CA PRO A 641 -15.54 13.53 -0.35
C PRO A 641 -14.76 14.82 -0.60
N GLU A 642 -13.53 14.88 -0.11
CA GLU A 642 -12.62 16.01 -0.26
C GLU A 642 -12.33 16.33 -1.73
N GLU A 643 -12.17 15.32 -2.59
CA GLU A 643 -11.98 15.52 -4.04
C GLU A 643 -13.22 16.12 -4.72
N ARG A 644 -14.42 15.91 -4.17
CA ARG A 644 -15.66 16.53 -4.69
C ARG A 644 -15.83 17.98 -4.23
N ARG A 645 -15.27 18.30 -3.06
CA ARG A 645 -15.42 19.63 -2.43
C ARG A 645 -14.40 20.61 -2.97
N TYR A 646 -13.17 20.15 -3.18
CA TYR A 646 -12.04 21.00 -3.55
C TYR A 646 -12.05 21.41 -5.03
N ASP A 647 -11.82 22.70 -5.27
CA ASP A 647 -11.87 23.29 -6.62
C ASP A 647 -10.54 23.24 -7.37
N ILE A 648 -9.44 23.07 -6.63
CA ILE A 648 -8.09 23.10 -7.17
C ILE A 648 -7.41 21.76 -6.93
N LEU A 649 -6.81 21.22 -7.99
CA LEU A 649 -5.86 20.13 -7.94
C LEU A 649 -4.50 20.66 -8.39
N MET A 650 -3.51 20.59 -7.50
CA MET A 650 -2.15 21.05 -7.76
C MET A 650 -1.19 19.87 -7.67
N ALA A 651 -0.28 19.72 -8.63
CA ALA A 651 0.74 18.66 -8.59
C ALA A 651 2.08 19.12 -9.18
N PRO A 652 3.10 19.41 -8.36
CA PRO A 652 4.48 19.40 -8.80
C PRO A 652 4.82 18.00 -9.32
N THR A 653 5.24 17.91 -10.57
CA THR A 653 5.59 16.67 -11.27
C THR A 653 7.05 16.77 -11.71
N LEU A 654 7.90 16.11 -10.94
CA LEU A 654 9.34 16.12 -11.14
C LEU A 654 9.76 15.00 -12.09
N SER A 655 10.51 15.37 -13.12
CA SER A 655 10.97 14.46 -14.17
C SER A 655 12.47 14.56 -14.38
N TRP A 656 13.12 13.41 -14.51
CA TRP A 656 14.55 13.27 -14.79
C TRP A 656 14.83 11.91 -15.46
N GLN A 657 16.03 11.72 -15.99
CA GLN A 657 16.45 10.45 -16.61
C GLN A 657 17.47 9.71 -15.74
N GLY A 658 17.62 8.40 -15.97
CA GLY A 658 18.58 7.54 -15.28
C GLY A 658 18.09 7.02 -13.92
N ASP A 659 18.94 6.30 -13.20
CA ASP A 659 18.60 5.63 -11.92
C ASP A 659 19.53 6.07 -10.77
N SER A 660 19.74 7.38 -10.68
CA SER A 660 20.63 7.99 -9.70
C SER A 660 19.92 8.20 -8.36
N ASP A 661 20.39 7.53 -7.30
CA ASP A 661 19.91 7.73 -5.92
C ASP A 661 20.01 9.18 -5.47
N LYS A 662 21.06 9.89 -5.92
CA LYS A 662 21.26 11.32 -5.63
C LYS A 662 20.14 12.15 -6.24
N ASP A 663 19.78 11.89 -7.49
CA ASP A 663 18.73 12.65 -8.18
C ASP A 663 17.35 12.29 -7.65
N LEU A 664 17.12 11.02 -7.30
CA LEU A 664 15.93 10.60 -6.57
C LEU A 664 15.78 11.32 -5.23
N ALA A 665 16.85 11.41 -4.43
CA ALA A 665 16.84 12.11 -3.15
C ALA A 665 16.58 13.62 -3.33
N ARG A 666 17.18 14.25 -4.35
CA ARG A 666 16.94 15.66 -4.71
C ARG A 666 15.48 15.89 -5.12
N ALA A 667 14.95 15.09 -6.04
CA ALA A 667 13.56 15.17 -6.47
C ALA A 667 12.61 15.07 -5.28
N ARG A 668 12.82 14.07 -4.41
CA ARG A 668 12.01 13.89 -3.20
C ARG A 668 12.09 15.08 -2.25
N TRP A 669 13.29 15.59 -2.01
CA TRP A 669 13.48 16.73 -1.10
C TRP A 669 12.76 17.98 -1.61
N TYR A 670 12.97 18.34 -2.88
CA TYR A 670 12.35 19.52 -3.49
C TYR A 670 10.83 19.37 -3.61
N GLY A 671 10.36 18.20 -4.02
CA GLY A 671 8.94 17.89 -4.13
C GLY A 671 8.21 17.97 -2.79
N ASN A 672 8.74 17.35 -1.74
CA ASN A 672 8.20 17.46 -0.39
C ASN A 672 8.23 18.89 0.13
N ARG A 673 9.30 19.64 -0.16
CA ARG A 673 9.40 21.06 0.18
C ARG A 673 8.29 21.86 -0.49
N MET A 674 8.10 21.71 -1.81
CA MET A 674 7.03 22.39 -2.55
C MET A 674 5.66 22.04 -1.98
N GLN A 675 5.34 20.75 -1.84
CA GLN A 675 4.06 20.31 -1.30
C GLN A 675 3.82 20.85 0.12
N ASN A 676 4.83 20.83 0.99
CA ASN A 676 4.68 21.31 2.37
C ASN A 676 4.53 22.83 2.47
N VAL A 677 5.22 23.61 1.62
CA VAL A 677 5.08 25.08 1.67
C VAL A 677 3.77 25.58 1.07
N THR A 678 3.20 24.84 0.11
CA THR A 678 1.92 25.18 -0.55
C THR A 678 0.70 24.53 0.06
N LYS A 679 0.86 23.59 1.00
CA LYS A 679 -0.24 23.06 1.82
C LYS A 679 -1.01 24.22 2.46
N ALA A 680 -2.32 24.19 2.29
CA ALA A 680 -3.21 25.17 2.89
C ALA A 680 -3.08 25.13 4.43
N LYS A 681 -2.87 26.30 5.03
CA LYS A 681 -2.82 26.42 6.49
C LYS A 681 -4.16 26.01 7.08
N ASN A 682 -4.12 25.21 8.15
CA ASN A 682 -5.29 24.77 8.92
C ASN A 682 -6.31 23.91 8.17
N MET A 683 -5.96 23.36 7.00
CA MET A 683 -6.78 22.33 6.34
C MET A 683 -6.02 21.00 6.33
N PRO A 684 -6.70 19.86 6.57
CA PRO A 684 -6.03 18.58 6.49
C PRO A 684 -5.72 18.27 5.03
N HIS A 685 -4.57 17.63 4.79
CA HIS A 685 -4.05 17.37 3.46
C HIS A 685 -4.92 16.33 2.74
N HIS A 686 -5.19 16.56 1.46
CA HIS A 686 -5.81 15.58 0.57
C HIS A 686 -4.96 15.45 -0.70
N SER A 687 -4.78 14.21 -1.14
CA SER A 687 -4.09 13.85 -2.37
C SER A 687 -5.02 13.05 -3.25
N TYR A 688 -5.20 13.53 -4.47
CA TYR A 688 -5.89 12.76 -5.50
C TYR A 688 -5.20 11.42 -5.74
N LEU A 689 -5.93 10.31 -5.56
CA LEU A 689 -5.43 8.92 -5.63
C LEU A 689 -4.54 8.69 -6.86
N ASN A 690 -4.99 9.13 -8.03
CA ASN A 690 -4.31 8.82 -9.29
C ASN A 690 -2.99 9.58 -9.46
N TYR A 691 -2.72 10.61 -8.64
CA TYR A 691 -1.46 11.35 -8.60
C TYR A 691 -0.60 11.00 -7.38
N ALA A 692 -1.12 10.21 -6.45
CA ALA A 692 -0.44 9.83 -5.23
C ALA A 692 0.84 9.02 -5.49
N GLN A 693 1.75 9.01 -4.51
CA GLN A 693 3.05 8.33 -4.59
C GLN A 693 3.09 7.01 -3.80
N GLY A 694 2.14 6.80 -2.88
CA GLY A 694 2.04 5.59 -2.05
C GLY A 694 2.65 5.73 -0.65
N HIS A 695 2.91 6.95 -0.21
CA HIS A 695 3.36 7.26 1.16
C HIS A 695 2.37 8.12 1.94
N GLU A 696 1.31 8.58 1.26
CA GLU A 696 0.16 9.27 1.82
C GLU A 696 -0.58 8.36 2.80
N LEU A 697 -1.21 8.96 3.81
CA LEU A 697 -2.11 8.24 4.71
C LEU A 697 -3.37 7.82 3.96
N LEU A 698 -4.03 6.74 4.41
CA LEU A 698 -5.28 6.30 3.78
C LEU A 698 -6.36 7.38 3.88
N SER A 699 -6.36 8.18 4.96
CA SER A 699 -7.26 9.32 5.11
C SER A 699 -6.97 10.47 4.16
N GLU A 700 -5.73 10.63 3.72
CA GLU A 700 -5.34 11.66 2.76
C GLU A 700 -5.78 11.30 1.34
N VAL A 701 -6.08 10.03 1.06
CA VAL A 701 -6.38 9.55 -0.30
C VAL A 701 -7.81 9.04 -0.46
N TYR A 702 -8.29 8.24 0.49
CA TYR A 702 -9.64 7.68 0.49
C TYR A 702 -10.65 8.51 1.28
N GLY A 703 -10.22 9.66 1.79
CA GLY A 703 -11.03 10.61 2.53
C GLY A 703 -10.92 10.47 4.05
N MET A 704 -11.21 11.55 4.76
CA MET A 704 -10.92 11.65 6.21
C MET A 704 -11.95 10.91 7.07
N ASP A 705 -13.05 10.48 6.48
CA ASP A 705 -14.08 9.68 7.14
C ASP A 705 -13.58 8.26 7.46
N LYS A 706 -13.45 7.98 8.76
CA LYS A 706 -13.07 6.66 9.26
C LYS A 706 -14.08 5.57 8.85
N ALA A 707 -15.37 5.88 8.72
CA ALA A 707 -16.38 4.90 8.34
C ALA A 707 -16.21 4.44 6.90
N ARG A 708 -15.86 5.36 5.98
CA ARG A 708 -15.49 5.06 4.59
C ARG A 708 -14.28 4.14 4.49
N ILE A 709 -13.19 4.46 5.18
CA ILE A 709 -11.98 3.60 5.19
C ILE A 709 -12.32 2.22 5.78
N ALA A 710 -13.11 2.17 6.85
CA ALA A 710 -13.56 0.90 7.42
C ALA A 710 -14.42 0.08 6.44
N ARG A 711 -15.28 0.75 5.65
CA ARG A 711 -16.07 0.10 4.59
C ARG A 711 -15.18 -0.46 3.49
N LEU A 712 -14.20 0.32 3.02
CA LEU A 712 -13.23 -0.13 2.02
C LEU A 712 -12.44 -1.35 2.50
N ARG A 713 -11.98 -1.35 3.75
CA ARG A 713 -11.31 -2.51 4.36
C ARG A 713 -12.22 -3.74 4.49
N ARG A 714 -13.51 -3.56 4.80
CA ARG A 714 -14.48 -4.66 4.81
C ARG A 714 -14.64 -5.27 3.41
N LEU A 715 -14.81 -4.43 2.39
CA LEU A 715 -14.88 -4.89 1.00
C LEU A 715 -13.60 -5.61 0.58
N LYS A 716 -12.43 -5.10 0.98
CA LYS A 716 -11.15 -5.73 0.72
C LYS A 716 -11.10 -7.15 1.29
N ARG A 717 -11.50 -7.35 2.55
CA ARG A 717 -11.60 -8.68 3.17
C ARG A 717 -12.59 -9.61 2.47
N GLN A 718 -13.68 -9.07 1.93
CA GLN A 718 -14.71 -9.86 1.25
C GLN A 718 -14.27 -10.32 -0.15
N TYR A 719 -13.72 -9.40 -0.95
CA TYR A 719 -13.43 -9.64 -2.38
C TYR A 719 -11.99 -10.06 -2.66
N ASP A 720 -11.06 -9.74 -1.75
CA ASP A 720 -9.65 -10.06 -1.86
C ASP A 720 -9.00 -10.26 -0.48
N PRO A 721 -9.40 -11.31 0.28
CA PRO A 721 -8.93 -11.57 1.63
C PRO A 721 -7.41 -11.82 1.72
N LEU A 722 -6.82 -12.38 0.67
CA LEU A 722 -5.37 -12.62 0.55
C LEU A 722 -4.64 -11.42 -0.07
N ASN A 723 -5.36 -10.32 -0.26
CA ASN A 723 -4.90 -9.01 -0.73
C ASN A 723 -4.13 -9.09 -2.08
N ARG A 724 -4.42 -10.07 -2.95
CA ARG A 724 -3.75 -10.29 -4.25
C ARG A 724 -3.62 -9.02 -5.08
N PHE A 725 -4.58 -8.10 -4.99
CA PHE A 725 -4.49 -6.73 -5.53
C PHE A 725 -3.94 -5.74 -4.50
N GLY A 726 -2.69 -5.92 -4.08
CA GLY A 726 -2.09 -5.18 -2.95
C GLY A 726 -0.97 -4.20 -3.30
N PHE A 727 -0.78 -3.89 -4.58
CA PHE A 727 0.40 -3.15 -5.06
C PHE A 727 0.12 -1.69 -5.41
N TYR A 728 -1.14 -1.30 -5.57
CA TYR A 728 -1.54 0.05 -5.98
C TYR A 728 -2.40 0.70 -4.89
N MET A 729 -1.80 1.59 -4.08
CA MET A 729 -2.41 2.22 -2.90
C MET A 729 -3.24 1.23 -2.05
N PRO A 730 -2.58 0.26 -1.38
CA PRO A 730 -3.27 -0.85 -0.71
C PRO A 730 -4.07 -0.42 0.52
N LEU A 731 -5.25 -1.03 0.71
CA LEU A 731 -6.20 -0.82 1.82
C LEU A 731 -5.93 -1.66 3.09
#